data_AF-A0A2S9XJ19-F1
#
_entry.id   AF-A0A2S9XJ19-F1
#
_cell.length_a   1.000
_cell.length_b   1.000
_cell.length_c   1.000
_cell.angle_alpha   90.00
_cell.angle_beta   90.00
_cell.angle_gamma   90.00
#
_symmetry.space_group_name_H-M   'P 1'
#
loop_
_entity.id
_entity.type
_entity.pdbx_description
1 polymer ?
#
loop_
_entity_poly.entity_id
_entity_poly.type
_entity_poly.pdbx_seq_one_letter_code
_entity_poly.pdbx_strand_id
1 'polypeptide(L)'
;MRKLAIVTLFALPLLTGCAGRTPFPTVDDLELDTVVLYRNGIGYFERRGKVNDEVLRLKVRKDQVNDLLKSLTVVDRDGKAVSVSMPLDPSAWANAAMATLAPGRGSLAQVLDSIRGTSITVRTHGGRIIRGRVVMVERSVNEPDPTTRSGSALVPPAQGGDSRDWKLTLLSNGQMQVVRLSKVKGVTLHDGDLAMQLHRSLDASAGEGMFEQVEIEVRLTGARSHELTVSYVVSAPMWKPTYRVVLPEDGKGKALLQGWAVVDNISGEDWSDISLSLTSGAPIAFRYDLHTPRDVYRSDMTESGVHKQAAVAIGETTWANEAVVDASKLEEREEAPAEFYGGEGGDYWGEMLADEEKRSVDLPKAKAKDKKSVGSGGRAARPSAAQPAPESLAQGPSLDLESLRRSTDASARSQRISGLTRVDLTTPVTVPDGTSTMVALINEQIAAEQTFLYKPGGGGYGYETNPYRVVRFTNSTEYVLEPGPISIYSGGSFVGEGLSEAVGAGTSVTIPFAVEAGIMVTSAKQYSGQEMTVTRIVRGVLEVESFYQTTTTWDVRGPAKPDAYKVLIRQPQTGPNYELAQRPEGTEDLEGAWLIPVELGANARSASIKVVEQTPSKISIAIWDQQALELLEKFLAADNLDAAARKKLAPIVELRREIGRIDTEVDGLRRQQAELEQRADQTRRNLEAIKKDSAAGSLRNKLNKRLDEFSSDADAKGRKIVELESKRLEKKIELEDMIQDLDLRAPVTPGKPGSTGSK
;
A
#
# COMPACT_ATOMS: atom_id res chain seq x y z
N MET A 1 90.22 -2.35 -20.87
CA MET A 1 89.44 -3.13 -21.88
C MET A 1 88.50 -4.08 -21.15
N ARG A 2 87.21 -4.07 -21.51
CA ARG A 2 86.19 -5.17 -21.48
C ARG A 2 86.28 -6.18 -20.31
N LYS A 3 85.24 -6.44 -19.50
CA LYS A 3 83.87 -6.83 -19.89
C LYS A 3 82.87 -6.62 -18.74
N LEU A 4 81.70 -6.10 -19.14
CA LEU A 4 80.41 -6.19 -18.46
C LEU A 4 79.97 -7.66 -18.29
N ALA A 5 79.35 -7.98 -17.16
CA ALA A 5 78.37 -9.04 -17.03
C ALA A 5 77.10 -8.44 -16.42
N ILE A 6 76.13 -8.13 -17.28
CA ILE A 6 74.76 -7.75 -16.91
C ILE A 6 73.97 -9.05 -16.78
N VAL A 7 73.47 -9.34 -15.59
CA VAL A 7 72.41 -10.33 -15.35
C VAL A 7 71.11 -9.55 -15.30
N THR A 8 70.32 -9.68 -16.36
CA THR A 8 69.00 -9.05 -16.49
C THR A 8 67.98 -9.88 -15.71
N LEU A 9 67.58 -9.39 -14.53
CA LEU A 9 66.44 -9.90 -13.79
C LEU A 9 65.18 -9.21 -14.34
N PHE A 10 64.38 -9.93 -15.14
CA PHE A 10 63.06 -9.47 -15.57
C PHE A 10 62.08 -9.57 -14.38
N ALA A 11 61.86 -8.46 -13.68
CA ALA A 11 60.73 -8.31 -12.77
C ALA A 11 59.58 -7.65 -13.54
N LEU A 12 58.58 -8.45 -13.93
CA LEU A 12 57.27 -7.95 -14.35
C LEU A 12 56.51 -7.50 -13.09
N PRO A 13 56.07 -6.23 -12.96
CA PRO A 13 54.98 -5.93 -12.05
C PRO A 13 53.67 -6.28 -12.75
N LEU A 14 53.00 -7.32 -12.26
CA LEU A 14 51.57 -7.55 -12.46
C LEU A 14 50.82 -6.41 -11.76
N LEU A 15 50.64 -5.28 -12.46
CA LEU A 15 49.59 -4.32 -12.14
C LEU A 15 48.27 -4.93 -12.61
N THR A 16 47.61 -5.66 -11.71
CA THR A 16 46.16 -5.84 -11.77
C THR A 16 45.53 -4.45 -11.73
N GLY A 17 45.18 -3.93 -12.90
CA GLY A 17 44.37 -2.73 -13.03
C GLY A 17 43.00 -2.98 -12.44
N CYS A 18 42.81 -2.60 -11.18
CA CYS A 18 41.53 -2.02 -10.78
C CYS A 18 41.39 -0.77 -11.65
N ALA A 19 40.59 -0.84 -12.71
CA ALA A 19 40.12 0.34 -13.41
C ALA A 19 39.24 1.12 -12.43
N GLY A 20 39.88 1.89 -11.54
CA GLY A 20 39.22 2.94 -10.79
C GLY A 20 38.71 3.93 -11.81
N ARG A 21 37.41 4.23 -11.74
CA ARG A 21 36.84 5.36 -12.48
C ARG A 21 37.68 6.59 -12.14
N THR A 22 38.20 7.27 -13.15
CA THR A 22 38.80 8.59 -12.96
C THR A 22 37.74 9.51 -12.37
N PRO A 23 38.02 10.28 -11.30
CA PRO A 23 37.09 11.27 -10.78
C PRO A 23 36.65 12.22 -11.92
N PHE A 24 35.36 12.47 -12.06
CA PHE A 24 34.81 13.31 -13.13
C PHE A 24 34.24 14.59 -12.51
N PRO A 25 35.02 15.68 -12.36
CA PRO A 25 34.52 16.91 -11.79
C PRO A 25 33.39 17.48 -12.65
N THR A 26 32.26 17.82 -12.01
CA THR A 26 31.11 18.45 -12.67
C THR A 26 31.46 19.85 -13.18
N VAL A 27 32.41 20.53 -12.52
CA VAL A 27 32.94 21.86 -12.88
C VAL A 27 34.41 21.92 -12.44
N ASP A 28 35.31 22.43 -13.29
CA ASP A 28 36.74 22.51 -12.96
C ASP A 28 37.07 23.72 -12.06
N ASP A 29 36.30 24.82 -12.13
CA ASP A 29 36.57 26.09 -11.43
C ASP A 29 35.66 26.38 -10.22
N LEU A 30 34.70 25.50 -9.91
CA LEU A 30 33.78 25.66 -8.79
C LEU A 30 33.78 24.42 -7.89
N GLU A 31 34.13 24.62 -6.62
CA GLU A 31 34.13 23.57 -5.61
C GLU A 31 32.70 23.33 -5.09
N LEU A 32 32.40 22.07 -4.79
CA LEU A 32 31.14 21.71 -4.15
C LEU A 32 31.21 22.13 -2.68
N ASP A 33 30.31 23.01 -2.25
CA ASP A 33 30.30 23.60 -0.91
C ASP A 33 29.20 22.98 -0.04
N THR A 34 27.98 22.87 -0.57
CA THR A 34 26.81 22.41 0.19
C THR A 34 26.04 21.32 -0.56
N VAL A 35 25.65 20.27 0.16
CA VAL A 35 24.75 19.22 -0.32
C VAL A 35 23.58 19.05 0.64
N VAL A 36 22.36 19.06 0.11
CA VAL A 36 21.15 18.73 0.88
C VAL A 36 20.46 17.54 0.24
N LEU A 37 20.30 16.45 1.00
CA LEU A 37 19.64 15.23 0.52
C LEU A 37 18.22 15.11 1.05
N TYR A 38 17.31 14.70 0.17
CA TYR A 38 15.89 14.54 0.47
C TYR A 38 15.47 13.07 0.31
N ARG A 39 14.41 12.67 1.01
CA ARG A 39 13.92 11.28 0.99
C ARG A 39 13.16 10.88 -0.28
N ASN A 40 12.73 11.84 -1.08
CA ASN A 40 12.05 11.61 -2.37
C ASN A 40 13.03 11.38 -3.54
N GLY A 41 14.34 11.25 -3.28
CA GLY A 41 15.34 10.93 -4.31
C GLY A 41 15.85 12.13 -5.10
N ILE A 42 15.82 13.32 -4.50
CA ILE A 42 16.49 14.52 -5.05
C ILE A 42 17.61 14.97 -4.11
N GLY A 43 18.63 15.59 -4.69
CA GLY A 43 19.69 16.29 -3.98
C GLY A 43 19.79 17.73 -4.48
N TYR A 44 19.92 18.68 -3.55
CA TYR A 44 20.31 20.06 -3.85
C TYR A 44 21.82 20.18 -3.68
N PHE A 45 22.47 20.74 -4.67
CA PHE A 45 23.92 20.93 -4.72
C PHE A 45 24.21 22.41 -4.93
N GLU A 46 25.07 22.97 -4.10
CA GLU A 46 25.56 24.34 -4.22
C GLU A 46 27.08 24.33 -4.37
N ARG A 47 27.56 25.10 -5.34
CA ARG A 47 28.98 25.24 -5.66
C ARG A 47 29.38 26.69 -5.58
N ARG A 48 30.59 26.93 -5.11
CA ARG A 48 31.16 28.27 -4.98
C ARG A 48 32.57 28.30 -5.53
N GLY A 49 32.96 29.44 -6.05
CA GLY A 49 34.31 29.63 -6.57
C GLY A 49 34.41 30.87 -7.43
N LYS A 50 35.57 31.03 -8.05
CA LYS A 50 35.92 32.21 -8.83
C LYS A 50 36.26 31.79 -10.25
N VAL A 51 35.51 32.33 -11.21
CA VAL A 51 35.68 32.04 -12.63
C VAL A 51 36.26 33.26 -13.33
N ASN A 52 37.37 33.09 -14.04
CA ASN A 52 38.04 34.17 -14.78
C ASN A 52 37.72 34.17 -16.28
N ASP A 53 36.76 33.34 -16.71
CA ASP A 53 36.27 33.23 -18.08
C ASP A 53 34.87 33.85 -18.20
N GLU A 54 34.48 34.22 -19.42
CA GLU A 54 33.14 34.71 -19.75
C GLU A 54 32.12 33.56 -19.92
N VAL A 55 32.58 32.31 -19.87
CA VAL A 55 31.75 31.11 -20.00
C VAL A 55 32.07 30.13 -18.87
N LEU A 56 31.05 29.80 -18.07
CA LEU A 56 31.09 28.69 -17.11
C LEU A 56 30.60 27.42 -17.79
N ARG A 57 31.38 26.33 -17.71
CA ARG A 57 31.02 25.02 -18.28
C ARG A 57 30.65 24.05 -17.16
N LEU A 58 29.45 23.46 -17.24
CA LEU A 58 28.94 22.46 -16.31
C LEU A 58 28.78 21.13 -17.06
N LYS A 59 29.43 20.06 -16.59
CA LYS A 59 29.30 18.70 -17.14
C LYS A 59 28.28 17.92 -16.34
N VAL A 60 27.13 17.62 -16.93
CA VAL A 60 25.99 17.02 -16.22
C VAL A 60 25.64 15.68 -16.87
N ARG A 61 25.28 14.67 -16.07
CA ARG A 61 24.80 13.41 -16.65
C ARG A 61 23.50 13.64 -17.42
N LYS A 62 23.36 12.96 -18.56
CA LYS A 62 22.20 13.09 -19.45
C LYS A 62 20.86 12.87 -18.75
N ASP A 63 20.79 11.93 -17.82
CA ASP A 63 19.57 11.63 -17.04
C ASP A 63 19.18 12.77 -16.09
N GLN A 64 20.14 13.59 -15.66
CA GLN A 64 19.96 14.70 -14.72
C GLN A 64 19.74 16.06 -15.39
N VAL A 65 20.01 16.20 -16.70
CA VAL A 65 19.88 17.46 -17.45
C VAL A 65 18.51 18.10 -17.23
N ASN A 66 17.44 17.32 -17.37
CA ASN A 66 16.07 17.81 -17.23
C ASN A 66 15.77 18.40 -15.84
N ASP A 67 16.35 17.84 -14.77
CA ASP A 67 16.11 18.31 -13.41
C ASP A 67 17.00 19.51 -13.06
N LEU A 68 18.24 19.52 -13.57
CA LEU A 68 19.12 20.66 -13.46
C LEU A 68 18.53 21.89 -14.16
N LEU A 69 17.98 21.76 -15.37
CA LEU A 69 17.40 22.90 -16.08
C LEU A 69 16.18 23.53 -15.39
N LYS A 70 15.43 22.76 -14.60
CA LYS A 70 14.29 23.28 -13.82
C LYS A 70 14.72 24.15 -12.64
N SER A 71 15.95 23.97 -12.17
CA SER A 71 16.36 24.42 -10.84
C SER A 71 17.68 25.21 -10.84
N LEU A 72 18.42 25.21 -11.95
CA LEU A 72 19.70 25.89 -12.08
C LEU A 72 19.56 27.37 -11.76
N THR A 73 20.27 27.78 -10.72
CA THR A 73 20.38 29.15 -10.27
C THR A 73 21.85 29.53 -10.27
N VAL A 74 22.17 30.65 -10.91
CA VAL A 74 23.53 31.20 -10.98
C VAL A 74 23.50 32.60 -10.40
N VAL A 75 24.16 32.78 -9.27
CA VAL A 75 24.34 34.07 -8.62
C VAL A 75 25.77 34.51 -8.86
N ASP A 76 25.93 35.64 -9.55
CA ASP A 76 27.21 36.28 -9.78
C ASP A 76 27.24 37.58 -8.97
N ARG A 77 28.23 37.70 -8.07
CA ARG A 77 28.35 38.87 -7.20
C ARG A 77 28.89 40.09 -7.93
N ASP A 78 29.76 39.87 -8.91
CA ASP A 78 30.53 40.91 -9.59
C ASP A 78 29.98 41.23 -10.99
N GLY A 79 29.11 40.36 -11.53
CA GLY A 79 28.52 40.47 -12.85
C GLY A 79 27.09 39.93 -12.94
N LYS A 80 26.73 39.35 -14.10
CA LYS A 80 25.42 38.74 -14.38
C LYS A 80 25.55 37.52 -15.29
N ALA A 81 24.78 36.47 -14.99
CA ALA A 81 24.54 35.36 -15.91
C ALA A 81 23.46 35.75 -16.95
N VAL A 82 23.76 35.55 -18.23
CA VAL A 82 22.93 36.07 -19.34
C VAL A 82 22.17 34.97 -20.08
N SER A 83 22.81 33.82 -20.31
CA SER A 83 22.20 32.73 -21.07
C SER A 83 22.78 31.38 -20.69
N VAL A 84 21.96 30.34 -20.75
CA VAL A 84 22.36 28.93 -20.62
C VAL A 84 22.17 28.25 -21.97
N SER A 85 23.21 27.61 -22.50
CA SER A 85 23.18 26.87 -23.77
C SER A 85 23.69 25.45 -23.61
N MET A 86 23.15 24.52 -24.38
CA MET A 86 23.54 23.10 -24.35
C MET A 86 23.36 22.46 -25.74
N PRO A 87 24.08 21.37 -26.06
CA PRO A 87 23.85 20.64 -27.30
C PRO A 87 22.50 19.93 -27.29
N LEU A 88 21.84 19.87 -28.45
CA LEU A 88 20.58 19.14 -28.64
C LEU A 88 20.85 17.62 -28.58
N ASP A 89 19.97 16.85 -27.93
CA ASP A 89 20.07 15.38 -27.97
C ASP A 89 19.73 14.85 -29.38
N PRO A 90 20.69 14.31 -30.13
CA PRO A 90 20.45 13.80 -31.47
C PRO A 90 19.62 12.50 -31.46
N SER A 91 19.43 11.86 -30.30
CA SER A 91 18.76 10.56 -30.24
C SER A 91 17.28 10.61 -30.65
N ALA A 92 16.62 11.76 -30.53
CA ALA A 92 15.22 11.92 -30.93
C ALA A 92 14.97 11.70 -32.43
N TRP A 93 15.93 12.04 -33.31
CA TRP A 93 15.80 11.84 -34.76
C TRP A 93 16.21 10.43 -35.24
N ALA A 94 16.87 9.65 -34.38
CA ALA A 94 17.35 8.30 -34.71
C ALA A 94 16.45 7.16 -34.20
N ASN A 95 15.60 7.41 -33.20
CA ASN A 95 14.84 6.37 -32.49
C ASN A 95 13.66 5.77 -33.29
N ALA A 96 13.11 6.47 -34.30
CA ALA A 96 12.00 5.96 -35.10
C ALA A 96 12.39 4.80 -36.03
N ALA A 97 13.64 4.79 -36.52
CA ALA A 97 14.13 3.75 -37.43
C ALA A 97 14.61 2.47 -36.72
N MET A 98 14.88 2.54 -35.40
CA MET A 98 15.63 1.53 -34.66
C MET A 98 14.84 0.86 -33.52
N ALA A 99 13.56 1.23 -33.31
CA ALA A 99 12.65 0.53 -32.40
C ALA A 99 12.44 -0.97 -32.75
N THR A 100 12.87 -1.39 -33.93
CA THR A 100 12.86 -2.77 -34.44
C THR A 100 14.01 -3.65 -33.94
N LEU A 101 15.00 -3.09 -33.21
CA LEU A 101 16.18 -3.80 -32.67
C LEU A 101 16.19 -3.96 -31.14
N ALA A 102 15.07 -3.66 -30.46
CA ALA A 102 14.98 -3.80 -29.02
C ALA A 102 15.25 -5.25 -28.55
N PRO A 103 15.89 -5.47 -27.38
CA PRO A 103 16.16 -6.82 -26.88
C PRO A 103 14.90 -7.71 -26.86
N GLY A 104 14.95 -8.85 -27.55
CA GLY A 104 13.82 -9.79 -27.68
C GLY A 104 12.82 -9.49 -28.80
N ARG A 105 13.00 -8.43 -29.59
CA ARG A 105 12.20 -8.09 -30.77
C ARG A 105 13.11 -7.72 -31.96
N GLY A 106 12.90 -8.37 -33.10
CA GLY A 106 13.62 -8.09 -34.35
C GLY A 106 14.08 -9.36 -35.07
N SER A 107 14.06 -9.33 -36.40
CA SER A 107 14.62 -10.39 -37.26
C SER A 107 15.58 -9.77 -38.26
N LEU A 108 16.56 -10.55 -38.74
CA LEU A 108 17.48 -10.09 -39.80
C LEU A 108 16.71 -9.56 -41.04
N ALA A 109 15.54 -10.12 -41.32
CA ALA A 109 14.65 -9.63 -42.37
C ALA A 109 14.20 -8.18 -42.12
N GLN A 110 13.71 -7.87 -40.93
CA GLN A 110 13.26 -6.51 -40.56
C GLN A 110 14.42 -5.50 -40.54
N VAL A 111 15.61 -5.93 -40.10
CA VAL A 111 16.81 -5.07 -40.10
C VAL A 111 17.24 -4.75 -41.53
N LEU A 112 17.25 -5.74 -42.42
CA LEU A 112 17.59 -5.52 -43.82
C LEU A 112 16.51 -4.71 -44.54
N ASP A 113 15.26 -4.81 -44.09
CA ASP A 113 14.15 -4.03 -44.63
C ASP A 113 14.20 -2.56 -44.25
N SER A 114 14.61 -2.22 -43.03
CA SER A 114 14.75 -0.83 -42.57
C SER A 114 15.91 -0.09 -43.24
N ILE A 115 16.91 -0.83 -43.75
CA ILE A 115 18.08 -0.26 -44.45
C ILE A 115 17.99 -0.40 -45.98
N ARG A 116 16.78 -0.52 -46.55
CA ARG A 116 16.56 -0.47 -48.01
C ARG A 116 17.28 0.73 -48.63
N GLY A 117 17.94 0.50 -49.77
CA GLY A 117 18.77 1.51 -50.43
C GLY A 117 20.24 1.52 -50.00
N THR A 118 20.61 0.78 -48.94
CA THR A 118 22.01 0.70 -48.46
C THR A 118 22.81 -0.34 -49.23
N SER A 119 24.10 -0.07 -49.45
CA SER A 119 25.03 -1.03 -50.07
C SER A 119 25.59 -2.01 -49.04
N ILE A 120 25.36 -3.30 -49.25
CA ILE A 120 25.80 -4.36 -48.35
C ILE A 120 26.57 -5.46 -49.10
N THR A 121 27.36 -6.24 -48.37
CA THR A 121 27.89 -7.52 -48.84
C THR A 121 27.27 -8.66 -48.06
N VAL A 122 26.69 -9.62 -48.78
CA VAL A 122 26.07 -10.82 -48.22
C VAL A 122 26.94 -12.02 -48.55
N ARG A 123 27.30 -12.79 -47.52
CA ARG A 123 28.00 -14.07 -47.66
C ARG A 123 27.04 -15.21 -47.37
N THR A 124 26.90 -16.16 -48.27
CA THR A 124 26.01 -17.33 -48.08
C THR A 124 26.78 -18.58 -47.62
N HIS A 125 26.06 -19.57 -47.10
CA HIS A 125 26.61 -20.86 -46.66
C HIS A 125 27.30 -21.64 -47.80
N GLY A 126 26.92 -21.39 -49.06
CA GLY A 126 27.55 -21.97 -50.25
C GLY A 126 28.81 -21.23 -50.74
N GLY A 127 29.38 -20.33 -49.94
CA GLY A 127 30.59 -19.57 -50.28
C GLY A 127 30.37 -18.41 -51.26
N ARG A 128 29.15 -18.18 -51.72
CA ARG A 128 28.81 -17.06 -52.62
C ARG A 128 28.85 -15.74 -51.86
N ILE A 129 29.55 -14.75 -52.41
CA ILE A 129 29.63 -13.38 -51.89
C ILE A 129 28.95 -12.45 -52.89
N ILE A 130 27.97 -11.68 -52.44
CA ILE A 130 27.20 -10.76 -53.28
C ILE A 130 27.31 -9.38 -52.67
N ARG A 131 27.88 -8.42 -53.41
CA ARG A 131 27.89 -7.00 -53.05
C ARG A 131 26.81 -6.30 -53.86
N GLY A 132 25.87 -5.63 -53.20
CA GLY A 132 24.78 -4.95 -53.90
C GLY A 132 23.96 -4.07 -52.96
N ARG A 133 23.09 -3.25 -53.55
CA ARG A 133 22.18 -2.37 -52.82
C ARG A 133 20.91 -3.13 -52.45
N VAL A 134 20.45 -3.01 -51.19
CA VAL A 134 19.19 -3.63 -50.76
C VAL A 134 18.02 -3.00 -51.50
N VAL A 135 17.25 -3.80 -52.23
CA VAL A 135 16.07 -3.35 -52.96
C VAL A 135 14.81 -3.64 -52.15
N MET A 136 14.67 -4.88 -51.69
CA MET A 136 13.48 -5.33 -50.98
C MET A 136 13.77 -6.59 -50.17
N VAL A 137 13.05 -6.75 -49.06
CA VAL A 137 12.99 -7.99 -48.28
C VAL A 137 11.54 -8.48 -48.29
N GLU A 138 11.31 -9.70 -48.74
CA GLU A 138 9.97 -10.28 -48.92
C GLU A 138 9.86 -11.62 -48.22
N ARG A 139 8.69 -11.91 -47.65
CA ARG A 139 8.42 -13.22 -47.06
C ARG A 139 8.16 -14.24 -48.17
N SER A 140 8.82 -15.39 -48.10
CA SER A 140 8.61 -16.52 -49.01
C SER A 140 8.00 -17.69 -48.24
N VAL A 141 6.93 -18.27 -48.78
CA VAL A 141 6.21 -19.41 -48.20
C VAL A 141 6.12 -20.49 -49.27
N ASN A 142 6.73 -21.65 -48.99
CA ASN A 142 6.64 -22.84 -49.84
C ASN A 142 7.06 -22.67 -51.32
N GLU A 143 7.83 -21.62 -51.65
CA GLU A 143 8.41 -21.46 -52.98
C GLU A 143 9.72 -22.27 -53.12
N PRO A 144 10.09 -22.71 -54.34
CA PRO A 144 11.40 -23.31 -54.60
C PRO A 144 12.54 -22.28 -54.50
N ASP A 145 13.76 -22.75 -54.28
CA ASP A 145 14.92 -21.87 -54.15
C ASP A 145 15.36 -21.34 -55.53
N PRO A 146 15.46 -20.01 -55.73
CA PRO A 146 15.87 -19.45 -57.02
C PRO A 146 17.32 -19.81 -57.43
N THR A 147 18.12 -20.36 -56.51
CA THR A 147 19.52 -20.78 -56.74
C THR A 147 19.67 -22.27 -57.07
N THR A 148 18.63 -23.10 -56.97
CA THR A 148 18.69 -24.51 -57.39
C THR A 148 18.60 -24.60 -58.91
N ARG A 149 19.61 -25.17 -59.57
CA ARG A 149 19.60 -25.37 -61.03
C ARG A 149 18.43 -26.29 -61.40
N SER A 150 17.53 -25.78 -62.24
CA SER A 150 16.44 -26.55 -62.83
C SER A 150 17.01 -27.60 -63.78
N GLY A 151 17.21 -28.82 -63.28
CA GLY A 151 17.98 -29.85 -63.99
C GLY A 151 17.96 -31.22 -63.31
N SER A 152 16.82 -31.64 -62.76
CA SER A 152 16.46 -33.06 -62.62
C SER A 152 14.96 -33.14 -62.34
N ALA A 153 14.26 -33.93 -63.13
CA ALA A 153 12.82 -34.07 -63.10
C ALA A 153 12.36 -34.99 -61.94
N LEU A 154 11.11 -34.74 -61.49
CA LEU A 154 10.25 -35.54 -60.61
C LEU A 154 10.79 -35.95 -59.21
N VAL A 155 10.55 -35.08 -58.22
CA VAL A 155 10.20 -35.50 -56.86
C VAL A 155 9.00 -34.64 -56.42
N PRO A 156 7.84 -35.21 -56.01
CA PRO A 156 6.75 -34.43 -55.44
C PRO A 156 7.25 -33.74 -54.16
N PRO A 157 6.81 -32.50 -53.83
CA PRO A 157 7.18 -31.89 -52.57
C PRO A 157 6.76 -32.83 -51.43
N ALA A 158 7.74 -33.24 -50.62
CA ALA A 158 7.46 -34.00 -49.41
C ALA A 158 6.46 -33.20 -48.56
N GLN A 159 5.29 -33.79 -48.31
CA GLN A 159 4.34 -33.25 -47.35
C GLN A 159 5.02 -33.24 -45.97
N GLY A 160 5.34 -32.05 -45.47
CA GLY A 160 5.98 -31.90 -44.16
C GLY A 160 6.50 -30.49 -43.87
N GLY A 161 5.59 -29.55 -43.61
CA GLY A 161 5.87 -28.27 -42.94
C GLY A 161 5.97 -27.05 -43.86
N ASP A 162 5.25 -25.98 -43.52
CA ASP A 162 5.41 -24.66 -44.14
C ASP A 162 6.86 -24.18 -44.01
N SER A 163 7.61 -24.15 -45.11
CA SER A 163 8.92 -23.49 -45.17
C SER A 163 8.70 -21.99 -45.19
N ARG A 164 8.72 -21.34 -44.03
CA ARG A 164 8.73 -19.88 -43.89
C ARG A 164 10.16 -19.38 -43.98
N ASP A 165 10.48 -18.66 -45.06
CA ASP A 165 11.78 -18.04 -45.29
C ASP A 165 11.60 -16.60 -45.77
N TRP A 166 12.69 -15.88 -45.99
CA TRP A 166 12.69 -14.52 -46.51
C TRP A 166 13.61 -14.41 -47.72
N LYS A 167 13.18 -13.68 -48.75
CA LYS A 167 13.95 -13.34 -49.95
C LYS A 167 14.54 -11.95 -49.77
N LEU A 168 15.85 -11.83 -49.94
CA LEU A 168 16.58 -10.57 -50.02
C LEU A 168 16.95 -10.33 -51.47
N THR A 169 16.47 -9.23 -52.03
CA THR A 169 16.81 -8.81 -53.39
C THR A 169 17.86 -7.71 -53.34
N LEU A 170 19.01 -7.95 -53.97
CA LEU A 170 20.13 -7.02 -54.07
C LEU A 170 20.33 -6.56 -55.50
N LEU A 171 20.42 -5.26 -55.73
CA LEU A 171 20.85 -4.71 -57.02
C LEU A 171 22.38 -4.69 -57.07
N SER A 172 22.96 -5.50 -57.95
CA SER A 172 24.40 -5.65 -58.13
C SER A 172 24.73 -5.61 -59.62
N ASN A 173 25.60 -4.67 -60.04
CA ASN A 173 26.02 -4.50 -61.44
C ASN A 173 24.85 -4.41 -62.44
N GLY A 174 23.78 -3.68 -62.09
CA GLY A 174 22.60 -3.53 -62.93
C GLY A 174 21.66 -4.74 -62.97
N GLN A 175 21.97 -5.81 -62.23
CA GLN A 175 21.13 -7.01 -62.14
C GLN A 175 20.58 -7.19 -60.72
N MET A 176 19.32 -7.62 -60.61
CA MET A 176 18.73 -8.00 -59.34
C MET A 176 19.10 -9.44 -59.00
N GLN A 177 19.80 -9.64 -57.88
CA GLN A 177 20.16 -10.95 -57.36
C GLN A 177 19.33 -11.26 -56.12
N VAL A 178 18.59 -12.36 -56.18
CA VAL A 178 17.73 -12.82 -55.07
C VAL A 178 18.46 -13.89 -54.25
N VAL A 179 18.45 -13.73 -52.93
CA VAL A 179 19.10 -14.63 -51.97
C VAL A 179 18.11 -14.96 -50.86
N ARG A 180 18.03 -16.23 -50.46
CA ARG A 180 17.28 -16.62 -49.26
C ARG A 180 18.03 -16.24 -47.99
N LEU A 181 17.37 -15.59 -47.04
CA LEU A 181 17.97 -15.20 -45.76
C LEU A 181 18.40 -16.42 -44.94
N SER A 182 17.70 -17.54 -45.01
CA SER A 182 18.14 -18.81 -44.40
C SER A 182 19.53 -19.26 -44.87
N LYS A 183 19.94 -18.88 -46.09
CA LYS A 183 21.25 -19.22 -46.66
C LYS A 183 22.32 -18.17 -46.35
N VAL A 184 21.98 -17.03 -45.75
CA VAL A 184 22.92 -15.97 -45.40
C VAL A 184 23.70 -16.35 -44.13
N LYS A 185 25.03 -16.33 -44.23
CA LYS A 185 25.98 -16.58 -43.14
C LYS A 185 26.51 -15.29 -42.52
N GLY A 186 26.51 -14.18 -43.26
CA GLY A 186 26.93 -12.89 -42.74
C GLY A 186 26.59 -11.76 -43.69
N VAL A 187 26.39 -10.58 -43.11
CA VAL A 187 26.16 -9.33 -43.83
C VAL A 187 27.20 -8.32 -43.36
N THR A 188 27.79 -7.60 -44.31
CA THR A 188 28.72 -6.50 -44.06
C THR A 188 28.10 -5.21 -44.59
N LEU A 189 28.00 -4.21 -43.71
CA LEU A 189 27.58 -2.85 -44.07
C LEU A 189 28.80 -2.09 -44.61
N HIS A 190 28.64 -1.39 -45.75
CA HIS A 190 29.72 -0.57 -46.32
C HIS A 190 29.57 0.92 -46.02
N ASP A 191 28.43 1.32 -45.48
CA ASP A 191 28.19 2.69 -45.05
C ASP A 191 28.77 2.88 -43.65
N GLY A 192 29.82 3.69 -43.56
CA GLY A 192 30.55 3.93 -42.30
C GLY A 192 29.71 4.68 -41.28
N ASP A 193 28.88 5.62 -41.72
CA ASP A 193 28.02 6.40 -40.82
C ASP A 193 26.92 5.51 -40.24
N LEU A 194 26.31 4.67 -41.08
CA LEU A 194 25.30 3.70 -40.63
C LEU A 194 25.90 2.66 -39.67
N ALA A 195 27.11 2.16 -39.96
CA ALA A 195 27.79 1.20 -39.09
C ALA A 195 28.16 1.78 -37.72
N MET A 196 28.59 3.05 -37.69
CA MET A 196 28.86 3.80 -36.46
C MET A 196 27.58 4.11 -35.66
N GLN A 197 26.48 4.44 -36.33
CA GLN A 197 25.19 4.65 -35.67
C GLN A 197 24.66 3.35 -35.06
N LEU A 198 24.78 2.23 -35.77
CA LEU A 198 24.41 0.92 -35.27
C LEU A 198 25.23 0.53 -34.03
N HIS A 199 26.55 0.75 -34.03
CA HIS A 199 27.39 0.54 -32.84
C HIS A 199 26.92 1.38 -31.66
N ARG A 200 26.77 2.71 -31.84
CA ARG A 200 26.30 3.61 -30.77
C ARG A 200 24.95 3.19 -30.17
N SER A 201 24.03 2.71 -31.01
CA SER A 201 22.72 2.23 -30.55
C SER A 201 22.81 0.91 -29.75
N LEU A 202 23.77 0.05 -30.09
CA LEU A 202 24.04 -1.20 -29.37
C LEU A 202 24.72 -0.91 -28.03
N ASP A 203 25.65 0.04 -28.00
CA ASP A 203 26.31 0.51 -26.77
C ASP A 203 25.29 1.16 -25.81
N ALA A 204 24.37 1.99 -26.35
CA ALA A 204 23.25 2.54 -25.59
C ALA A 204 22.30 1.45 -25.05
N SER A 205 22.00 0.43 -25.86
CA SER A 205 21.18 -0.72 -25.43
C SER A 205 21.88 -1.62 -24.41
N ALA A 206 23.21 -1.65 -24.41
CA ALA A 206 24.03 -2.34 -23.42
C ALA A 206 24.15 -1.56 -22.08
N GLY A 207 23.55 -0.38 -21.98
CA GLY A 207 23.56 0.45 -20.78
C GLY A 207 24.80 1.34 -20.63
N GLU A 208 25.68 1.40 -21.64
CA GLU A 208 26.87 2.28 -21.62
C GLU A 208 26.50 3.78 -21.76
N GLY A 209 25.29 4.09 -22.22
CA GLY A 209 24.77 5.46 -22.30
C GLY A 209 24.35 6.11 -20.97
N MET A 210 24.29 5.37 -19.86
CA MET A 210 23.89 5.92 -18.54
C MET A 210 24.90 6.92 -17.94
N PHE A 211 26.11 7.00 -18.49
CA PHE A 211 27.15 7.94 -18.07
C PHE A 211 27.52 8.96 -19.16
N GLU A 212 26.70 9.09 -20.21
CA GLU A 212 26.86 10.15 -21.21
C GLU A 212 26.69 11.52 -20.53
N GLN A 213 27.70 12.39 -20.65
CA GLN A 213 27.67 13.75 -20.10
C GLN A 213 27.26 14.75 -21.17
N VAL A 214 26.44 15.72 -20.77
CA VAL A 214 26.06 16.88 -21.56
C VAL A 214 26.75 18.09 -20.96
N GLU A 215 27.52 18.81 -21.78
CA GLU A 215 28.13 20.08 -21.39
C GLU A 215 27.10 21.21 -21.52
N ILE A 216 26.91 21.95 -20.44
CA ILE A 216 26.03 23.10 -20.34
C ILE A 216 26.91 24.33 -20.16
N GLU A 217 26.79 25.29 -21.08
CA GLU A 217 27.54 26.54 -21.05
C GLU A 217 26.66 27.67 -20.49
N VAL A 218 27.12 28.35 -19.45
CA VAL A 218 26.50 29.55 -18.90
C VAL A 218 27.36 30.75 -19.26
N ARG A 219 26.80 31.71 -20.00
CA ARG A 219 27.50 32.95 -20.35
C ARG A 219 27.39 33.98 -19.23
N LEU A 220 28.53 34.53 -18.84
CA LEU A 220 28.72 35.52 -17.79
C LEU A 220 29.15 36.85 -18.42
N THR A 221 28.67 37.97 -17.88
CA THR A 221 29.02 39.31 -18.38
C THR A 221 29.13 40.32 -17.25
N GLY A 222 29.74 41.47 -17.51
CA GLY A 222 29.79 42.59 -16.57
C GLY A 222 31.05 42.65 -15.69
N ALA A 223 31.88 41.61 -15.71
CA ALA A 223 33.19 41.58 -15.06
C ALA A 223 34.18 40.73 -15.89
N ARG A 224 35.48 40.77 -15.52
CA ARG A 224 36.52 39.87 -16.07
C ARG A 224 36.78 38.67 -15.16
N SER A 225 36.17 38.69 -13.98
CA SER A 225 36.40 37.75 -12.90
C SER A 225 35.13 37.75 -12.06
N HIS A 226 34.58 36.56 -11.85
CA HIS A 226 33.22 36.37 -11.35
C HIS A 226 33.29 35.51 -10.09
N GLU A 227 32.90 36.07 -8.94
CA GLU A 227 32.61 35.28 -7.74
C GLU A 227 31.21 34.68 -7.88
N LEU A 228 31.15 33.36 -8.12
CA LEU A 228 29.91 32.66 -8.46
C LEU A 228 29.43 31.76 -7.32
N THR A 229 28.12 31.73 -7.15
CA THR A 229 27.39 30.67 -6.43
C THR A 229 26.41 30.02 -7.38
N VAL A 230 26.59 28.73 -7.64
CA VAL A 230 25.75 27.96 -8.56
C VAL A 230 25.04 26.89 -7.78
N SER A 231 23.71 26.87 -7.84
CA SER A 231 22.92 25.84 -7.18
C SER A 231 21.94 25.16 -8.12
N TYR A 232 21.74 23.87 -7.95
CA TYR A 232 20.81 23.08 -8.76
C TYR A 232 20.29 21.87 -7.98
N VAL A 233 19.20 21.29 -8.48
CA VAL A 233 18.58 20.07 -7.96
C VAL A 233 18.67 18.99 -9.03
N VAL A 234 19.19 17.83 -8.66
CA VAL A 234 19.26 16.65 -9.54
C VAL A 234 18.81 15.40 -8.79
N SER A 235 18.48 14.35 -9.53
CA SER A 235 18.19 13.06 -8.91
C SER A 235 19.41 12.54 -8.14
N ALA A 236 19.18 12.12 -6.91
CA ALA A 236 20.19 11.56 -6.00
C ALA A 236 19.58 10.40 -5.19
N PRO A 237 20.38 9.43 -4.73
CA PRO A 237 19.89 8.37 -3.86
C PRO A 237 19.29 8.95 -2.59
N MET A 238 18.19 8.36 -2.13
CA MET A 238 17.64 8.73 -0.83
C MET A 238 18.61 8.33 0.29
N TRP A 239 18.79 9.21 1.27
CA TRP A 239 19.50 8.86 2.49
C TRP A 239 18.67 7.88 3.33
N LYS A 240 19.34 6.98 4.06
CA LYS A 240 18.69 5.88 4.80
C LYS A 240 18.99 6.00 6.31
N PRO A 241 17.99 6.21 7.17
CA PRO A 241 18.20 6.24 8.62
C PRO A 241 18.42 4.82 9.18
N THR A 242 19.23 4.72 10.23
CA THR A 242 19.33 3.53 11.08
C THR A 242 19.58 3.95 12.52
N TYR A 243 18.98 3.25 13.46
CA TYR A 243 19.05 3.61 14.87
C TYR A 243 19.59 2.47 15.72
N ARG A 244 20.12 2.86 16.87
CA ARG A 244 20.54 1.94 17.93
C ARG A 244 20.00 2.44 19.26
N VAL A 245 19.38 1.54 20.02
CA VAL A 245 19.01 1.80 21.41
C VAL A 245 19.81 0.86 22.30
N VAL A 246 20.57 1.42 23.24
CA VAL A 246 21.36 0.66 24.22
C VAL A 246 20.75 0.88 25.59
N LEU A 247 20.13 -0.17 26.12
CA LEU A 247 19.49 -0.18 27.43
C LEU A 247 20.52 -0.49 28.53
N PRO A 248 20.30 0.04 29.76
CA PRO A 248 21.01 -0.43 30.96
C PRO A 248 20.70 -1.91 31.26
N GLU A 249 21.51 -2.55 32.11
CA GLU A 249 21.39 -3.99 32.44
C GLU A 249 20.04 -4.38 33.05
N ASP A 250 19.43 -3.49 33.84
CA ASP A 250 18.10 -3.66 34.43
C ASP A 250 16.96 -3.47 33.40
N GLY A 251 17.28 -3.08 32.17
CA GLY A 251 16.35 -2.87 31.08
C GLY A 251 15.46 -1.64 31.24
N LYS A 252 15.71 -0.77 32.23
CA LYS A 252 14.89 0.43 32.48
C LYS A 252 15.75 1.62 32.91
N GLY A 253 15.47 2.80 32.36
CA GLY A 253 16.11 4.04 32.81
C GLY A 253 16.68 4.84 31.65
N LYS A 254 17.91 5.36 31.81
CA LYS A 254 18.59 6.16 30.80
C LYS A 254 19.26 5.25 29.78
N ALA A 255 18.64 5.11 28.62
CA ALA A 255 19.20 4.40 27.48
C ALA A 255 19.92 5.36 26.54
N LEU A 256 20.89 4.87 25.78
CA LEU A 256 21.55 5.64 24.72
C LEU A 256 20.81 5.42 23.40
N LEU A 257 20.31 6.50 22.80
CA LEU A 257 19.80 6.53 21.43
C LEU A 257 20.90 7.04 20.51
N GLN A 258 21.30 6.22 19.55
CA GLN A 258 22.15 6.62 18.45
C GLN A 258 21.36 6.58 17.14
N GLY A 259 21.47 7.65 16.36
CA GLY A 259 20.86 7.75 15.03
C GLY A 259 21.95 7.99 14.01
N TRP A 260 21.93 7.25 12.91
CA TRP A 260 22.87 7.37 11.81
C TRP A 260 22.10 7.49 10.50
N ALA A 261 22.72 8.14 9.52
CA ALA A 261 22.25 8.12 8.15
C ALA A 261 23.31 7.53 7.23
N VAL A 262 22.89 6.64 6.34
CA VAL A 262 23.70 6.18 5.22
C VAL A 262 23.44 7.10 4.04
N VAL A 263 24.52 7.66 3.52
CA VAL A 263 24.55 8.60 2.41
C VAL A 263 25.34 7.97 1.27
N ASP A 264 24.72 7.86 0.10
CA ASP A 264 25.33 7.27 -1.09
C ASP A 264 25.76 8.39 -2.04
N ASN A 265 27.05 8.47 -2.34
CA ASN A 265 27.55 9.35 -3.38
C ASN A 265 27.61 8.60 -4.72
N ILE A 266 26.78 9.03 -5.65
CA ILE A 266 26.81 8.56 -7.04
C ILE A 266 26.95 9.72 -8.02
N SER A 267 27.42 10.90 -7.60
CA SER A 267 27.45 12.09 -8.46
C SER A 267 28.47 11.97 -9.59
N GLY A 268 29.50 11.12 -9.45
CA GLY A 268 30.62 11.01 -10.38
C GLY A 268 31.87 11.79 -9.93
N GLU A 269 31.82 12.43 -8.76
CA GLU A 269 32.93 13.20 -8.18
C GLU A 269 32.98 13.03 -6.65
N ASP A 270 34.16 13.19 -6.07
CA ASP A 270 34.33 13.14 -4.62
C ASP A 270 33.72 14.38 -3.95
N TRP A 271 32.90 14.18 -2.92
CA TRP A 271 32.48 15.29 -2.06
C TRP A 271 33.57 15.48 -1.02
N SER A 272 34.26 16.62 -1.06
CA SER A 272 35.38 16.91 -0.15
C SER A 272 34.99 18.04 0.79
N ASP A 273 34.99 17.75 2.10
CA ASP A 273 34.72 18.71 3.18
C ASP A 273 33.48 19.59 2.97
N ILE A 274 32.39 18.96 2.54
CA ILE A 274 31.12 19.64 2.24
C ILE A 274 30.29 19.92 3.51
N SER A 275 29.46 20.96 3.45
CA SER A 275 28.34 21.13 4.37
C SER A 275 27.19 20.21 3.95
N LEU A 276 26.95 19.15 4.72
CA LEU A 276 25.89 18.17 4.45
C LEU A 276 24.66 18.38 5.33
N SER A 277 23.50 18.42 4.71
CA SER A 277 22.22 18.46 5.40
C SER A 277 21.27 17.37 4.92
N LEU A 278 20.52 16.77 5.84
CA LEU A 278 19.54 15.73 5.57
C LEU A 278 18.16 16.22 5.93
N THR A 279 17.23 16.18 4.98
CA THR A 279 15.87 16.69 5.22
C THR A 279 14.88 15.54 5.35
N SER A 280 14.04 15.58 6.39
CA SER A 280 12.82 14.82 6.49
C SER A 280 11.66 15.57 5.83
N GLY A 281 11.04 14.90 4.87
CA GLY A 281 10.07 15.50 3.97
C GLY A 281 10.17 14.93 2.57
N ALA A 282 9.05 14.97 1.87
CA ALA A 282 8.97 14.62 0.46
C ALA A 282 8.45 15.86 -0.31
N PRO A 283 9.32 16.80 -0.71
CA PRO A 283 8.89 17.85 -1.63
C PRO A 283 8.39 17.21 -2.92
N ILE A 284 7.47 17.89 -3.62
CA ILE A 284 6.97 17.38 -4.89
C ILE A 284 8.11 17.47 -5.92
N ALA A 285 8.51 16.34 -6.48
CA ALA A 285 9.46 16.24 -7.57
C ALA A 285 8.83 15.42 -8.71
N PHE A 286 9.01 15.86 -9.95
CA PHE A 286 8.45 15.19 -11.12
C PHE A 286 9.41 15.27 -12.31
N ARG A 287 9.41 14.21 -13.12
CA ARG A 287 10.15 14.17 -14.38
C ARG A 287 9.39 14.99 -15.43
N TYR A 288 10.13 15.81 -16.17
CA TYR A 288 9.58 16.62 -17.26
C TYR A 288 10.69 16.80 -18.27
N ASP A 289 10.43 16.44 -19.51
CA ASP A 289 11.43 16.51 -20.58
C ASP A 289 11.48 17.93 -21.14
N LEU A 290 12.57 18.64 -20.79
CA LEU A 290 12.94 19.98 -21.25
C LEU A 290 14.03 19.95 -22.32
N HIS A 291 14.79 18.86 -22.41
CA HIS A 291 15.95 18.76 -23.30
C HIS A 291 15.57 18.31 -24.71
N THR A 292 14.58 17.42 -24.85
CA THR A 292 14.14 16.94 -26.16
C THR A 292 13.32 18.02 -26.91
N PRO A 293 13.69 18.37 -28.17
CA PRO A 293 12.87 19.22 -29.02
C PRO A 293 11.47 18.66 -29.21
N ARG A 294 10.44 19.50 -29.14
CA ARG A 294 9.05 19.11 -29.39
C ARG A 294 8.59 19.62 -30.73
N ASP A 295 8.28 18.69 -31.63
CA ASP A 295 7.61 19.01 -32.88
C ASP A 295 6.12 19.18 -32.64
N VAL A 296 5.56 20.28 -33.15
CA VAL A 296 4.11 20.48 -33.24
C VAL A 296 3.74 20.22 -34.69
N TYR A 297 2.86 19.25 -34.91
CA TYR A 297 2.32 19.00 -36.25
C TYR A 297 1.65 20.27 -36.76
N ARG A 298 2.17 20.79 -37.87
CA ARG A 298 1.55 21.89 -38.63
C ARG A 298 1.04 21.30 -39.93
N SER A 299 -0.21 21.60 -40.28
CA SER A 299 -0.77 21.20 -41.57
C SER A 299 0.10 21.77 -42.69
N ASP A 300 0.64 20.88 -43.51
CA ASP A 300 1.38 21.26 -44.72
C ASP A 300 0.38 21.76 -45.76
N MET A 301 0.39 23.07 -46.01
CA MET A 301 -0.49 23.73 -46.98
C MET A 301 0.12 23.80 -48.38
N THR A 302 1.30 23.19 -48.62
CA THR A 302 2.02 23.30 -49.89
C THR A 302 1.19 22.76 -51.07
N GLU A 303 0.37 21.72 -50.87
CA GLU A 303 -0.54 21.21 -51.92
C GLU A 303 -1.78 22.09 -52.16
N SER A 304 -2.19 22.91 -51.19
CA SER A 304 -3.35 23.81 -51.34
C SER A 304 -3.09 24.98 -52.29
N GLY A 305 -1.82 25.27 -52.60
CA GLY A 305 -1.39 26.30 -53.54
C GLY A 305 -1.31 25.85 -55.01
N VAL A 306 -1.35 24.54 -55.29
CA VAL A 306 -1.05 23.99 -56.63
C VAL A 306 -2.31 23.66 -57.45
N HIS A 307 -3.49 23.63 -56.81
CA HIS A 307 -4.77 23.30 -57.48
C HIS A 307 -5.83 24.40 -57.36
N LYS A 308 -5.45 25.67 -57.61
CA LYS A 308 -6.42 26.75 -57.86
C LYS A 308 -6.29 27.27 -59.29
N GLN A 309 -6.99 26.63 -60.22
CA GLN A 309 -7.38 27.29 -61.48
C GLN A 309 -8.69 28.04 -61.24
N ALA A 310 -8.70 29.35 -61.43
CA ALA A 310 -9.88 30.18 -61.29
C ALA A 310 -10.81 30.01 -62.51
N ALA A 311 -12.04 29.57 -62.27
CA ALA A 311 -13.14 29.82 -63.20
C ALA A 311 -13.62 31.26 -62.98
N VAL A 312 -13.80 32.02 -64.06
CA VAL A 312 -14.26 33.41 -64.01
C VAL A 312 -15.74 33.42 -63.60
N ALA A 313 -16.05 34.07 -62.47
CA ALA A 313 -17.42 34.38 -62.07
C ALA A 313 -17.69 35.88 -62.24
N ILE A 314 -18.87 36.19 -62.78
CA ILE A 314 -19.39 37.54 -63.05
C ILE A 314 -19.93 38.13 -61.75
N GLY A 315 -19.70 39.44 -61.52
CA GLY A 315 -20.08 40.12 -60.28
C GLY A 315 -21.59 40.30 -60.11
N GLU A 316 -22.06 40.03 -58.90
CA GLU A 316 -23.43 40.32 -58.44
C GLU A 316 -23.41 41.37 -57.32
N THR A 317 -24.41 42.25 -57.31
CA THR A 317 -24.50 43.40 -56.40
C THR A 317 -25.27 43.07 -55.12
N THR A 318 -24.75 43.51 -53.98
CA THR A 318 -25.34 43.41 -52.63
C THR A 318 -26.30 44.57 -52.31
N TRP A 319 -27.36 44.25 -51.56
CA TRP A 319 -28.21 45.23 -50.84
C TRP A 319 -27.88 45.21 -49.34
N ALA A 320 -28.02 46.35 -48.68
CA ALA A 320 -27.79 46.53 -47.24
C ALA A 320 -29.05 47.01 -46.51
N ASN A 321 -29.05 46.76 -45.19
CA ASN A 321 -30.03 47.06 -44.13
C ASN A 321 -31.22 46.08 -44.07
N GLU A 322 -31.70 45.65 -42.91
CA GLU A 322 -31.74 46.31 -41.61
C GLU A 322 -31.89 45.31 -40.45
N ALA A 323 -31.89 45.85 -39.24
CA ALA A 323 -31.55 45.24 -37.97
C ALA A 323 -32.73 44.63 -37.15
N VAL A 324 -32.35 44.17 -35.95
CA VAL A 324 -33.16 43.96 -34.71
C VAL A 324 -34.03 42.68 -34.74
N VAL A 325 -34.25 41.85 -33.71
CA VAL A 325 -34.45 41.95 -32.23
C VAL A 325 -34.42 40.48 -31.71
N ASP A 326 -33.76 40.12 -30.60
CA ASP A 326 -34.16 40.19 -29.17
C ASP A 326 -34.67 38.85 -28.58
N ALA A 327 -34.14 38.53 -27.40
CA ALA A 327 -34.08 37.24 -26.73
C ALA A 327 -35.19 37.06 -25.68
N SER A 328 -36.44 37.38 -26.02
CA SER A 328 -37.55 37.16 -25.10
C SER A 328 -38.86 36.84 -25.82
N LYS A 329 -38.90 35.78 -26.63
CA LYS A 329 -40.17 35.18 -27.07
C LYS A 329 -40.04 33.67 -27.27
N LEU A 330 -40.70 32.96 -26.34
CA LEU A 330 -41.48 31.72 -26.51
C LEU A 330 -40.85 30.42 -25.99
N GLU A 331 -41.38 30.04 -24.82
CA GLU A 331 -41.46 28.69 -24.25
C GLU A 331 -42.26 27.71 -25.13
N GLU A 332 -42.07 26.42 -24.82
CA GLU A 332 -43.00 25.29 -24.96
C GLU A 332 -43.72 25.09 -26.29
N ARG A 333 -43.49 23.93 -26.93
CA ARG A 333 -44.42 22.78 -26.90
C ARG A 333 -44.14 21.77 -28.02
N GLU A 334 -44.30 20.51 -27.64
CA GLU A 334 -44.42 19.23 -28.36
C GLU A 334 -44.70 19.27 -29.88
N GLU A 335 -44.07 18.39 -30.66
CA GLU A 335 -44.64 17.11 -31.16
C GLU A 335 -43.73 16.48 -32.24
N ALA A 336 -43.51 15.17 -32.14
CA ALA A 336 -43.04 14.29 -33.22
C ALA A 336 -44.21 14.03 -34.22
N PRO A 337 -44.08 13.32 -35.38
CA PRO A 337 -43.64 11.91 -35.37
C PRO A 337 -43.06 11.28 -36.68
N ALA A 338 -42.59 10.03 -36.51
CA ALA A 338 -42.67 8.84 -37.40
C ALA A 338 -41.86 8.79 -38.73
N GLU A 339 -41.32 7.69 -39.28
CA GLU A 339 -41.39 6.20 -39.15
C GLU A 339 -40.03 5.63 -39.67
N PHE A 340 -39.34 4.65 -39.08
CA PHE A 340 -39.58 3.20 -38.82
C PHE A 340 -39.58 2.26 -40.04
N TYR A 341 -38.69 1.25 -40.00
CA TYR A 341 -38.83 -0.22 -40.21
C TYR A 341 -37.42 -0.80 -40.44
N GLY A 342 -36.93 -1.87 -39.80
CA GLY A 342 -37.50 -2.78 -38.82
C GLY A 342 -36.71 -4.10 -38.77
N GLY A 343 -36.41 -4.57 -37.55
CA GLY A 343 -36.48 -5.99 -37.15
C GLY A 343 -35.30 -6.93 -37.47
N GLU A 344 -34.98 -7.97 -36.71
CA GLU A 344 -35.46 -8.60 -35.45
C GLU A 344 -34.27 -9.47 -34.97
N GLY A 345 -33.92 -9.52 -33.68
CA GLY A 345 -34.40 -10.51 -32.71
C GLY A 345 -33.23 -11.44 -32.34
N GLY A 346 -33.00 -11.95 -31.14
CA GLY A 346 -33.69 -11.92 -29.85
C GLY A 346 -32.94 -12.88 -28.91
N ASP A 347 -33.03 -12.60 -27.61
CA ASP A 347 -33.03 -13.50 -26.45
C ASP A 347 -31.82 -14.36 -26.00
N TYR A 348 -31.85 -14.54 -24.66
CA TYR A 348 -31.30 -15.59 -23.80
C TYR A 348 -29.92 -15.39 -23.14
N TRP A 349 -29.98 -14.93 -21.89
CA TRP A 349 -29.19 -15.52 -20.81
C TRP A 349 -29.92 -16.76 -20.27
N GLY A 350 -29.19 -17.85 -20.08
CA GLY A 350 -29.62 -19.06 -19.38
C GLY A 350 -28.43 -19.98 -19.08
N GLU A 351 -28.07 -20.05 -17.79
CA GLU A 351 -27.72 -21.24 -16.97
C GLU A 351 -27.47 -22.59 -17.71
N MET A 352 -26.60 -23.54 -17.32
CA MET A 352 -25.85 -23.88 -16.10
C MET A 352 -24.97 -25.11 -16.45
N LEU A 353 -23.90 -25.38 -15.68
CA LEU A 353 -23.26 -26.68 -15.39
C LEU A 353 -23.19 -27.83 -16.45
N ALA A 354 -21.98 -28.33 -16.73
CA ALA A 354 -21.53 -29.69 -16.35
C ALA A 354 -20.23 -30.10 -17.06
N ASP A 355 -19.23 -30.40 -16.23
CA ASP A 355 -18.25 -31.50 -16.25
C ASP A 355 -17.44 -31.95 -17.50
N GLU A 356 -16.15 -32.14 -17.17
CA GLU A 356 -15.28 -33.27 -17.48
C GLU A 356 -14.31 -33.26 -18.68
N GLU A 357 -13.05 -33.08 -18.29
CA GLU A 357 -11.92 -34.02 -18.46
C GLU A 357 -10.98 -33.98 -19.68
N LYS A 358 -9.69 -34.11 -19.32
CA LYS A 358 -8.50 -34.58 -20.07
C LYS A 358 -7.80 -33.58 -21.01
N ARG A 359 -6.65 -33.07 -20.54
CA ARG A 359 -5.34 -33.49 -21.07
C ARG A 359 -4.16 -33.01 -20.21
N SER A 360 -3.32 -34.00 -19.88
CA SER A 360 -2.07 -33.98 -19.15
C SER A 360 -0.98 -33.10 -19.78
N VAL A 361 -0.23 -32.37 -18.95
CA VAL A 361 1.08 -31.83 -19.29
C VAL A 361 2.09 -32.30 -18.24
N ASP A 362 3.10 -33.04 -18.70
CA ASP A 362 4.23 -33.56 -17.96
C ASP A 362 5.19 -32.45 -17.51
N LEU A 363 5.64 -32.52 -16.25
CA LEU A 363 6.79 -31.81 -15.71
C LEU A 363 7.75 -32.82 -15.04
N PRO A 364 9.07 -32.76 -15.28
CA PRO A 364 10.00 -33.80 -14.86
C PRO A 364 10.39 -33.69 -13.38
N LYS A 365 10.33 -34.84 -12.69
CA LYS A 365 10.81 -35.04 -11.31
C LYS A 365 12.33 -35.19 -11.25
N ALA A 366 12.99 -34.37 -10.44
CA ALA A 366 14.37 -34.58 -10.02
C ALA A 366 14.45 -35.67 -8.94
N LYS A 367 15.33 -36.66 -9.16
CA LYS A 367 15.56 -37.79 -8.24
C LYS A 367 16.51 -37.39 -7.11
N ALA A 368 16.05 -37.56 -5.88
CA ALA A 368 16.90 -37.73 -4.69
C ALA A 368 17.64 -39.07 -4.78
N LYS A 369 18.92 -39.08 -4.39
CA LYS A 369 19.77 -40.27 -4.39
C LYS A 369 20.23 -40.57 -2.97
N ASP A 370 19.89 -41.76 -2.53
CA ASP A 370 20.31 -42.39 -1.28
C ASP A 370 21.83 -42.38 -1.07
N LYS A 371 22.26 -42.15 0.17
CA LYS A 371 23.55 -42.61 0.67
C LYS A 371 23.35 -43.53 1.87
N LYS A 372 23.68 -44.79 1.63
CA LYS A 372 23.79 -45.89 2.60
C LYS A 372 24.86 -45.60 3.65
N SER A 373 24.52 -45.94 4.87
CA SER A 373 25.40 -46.25 5.99
C SER A 373 26.21 -47.54 5.73
N VAL A 374 27.50 -47.52 6.05
CA VAL A 374 28.27 -48.71 6.46
C VAL A 374 29.16 -48.28 7.61
N GLY A 375 29.13 -49.06 8.69
CA GLY A 375 29.86 -48.77 9.92
C GLY A 375 31.23 -49.45 10.05
N SER A 376 31.86 -49.08 11.16
CA SER A 376 32.87 -49.78 11.96
C SER A 376 34.29 -49.95 11.42
N GLY A 377 35.23 -49.39 12.19
CA GLY A 377 36.66 -49.71 12.18
C GLY A 377 37.37 -48.98 13.32
N GLY A 378 37.37 -49.58 14.50
CA GLY A 378 38.04 -49.02 15.68
C GLY A 378 39.57 -49.16 15.65
N ARG A 379 40.27 -48.21 16.27
CA ARG A 379 41.58 -48.45 16.89
C ARG A 379 41.97 -47.39 17.92
N ALA A 380 42.12 -47.87 19.15
CA ALA A 380 43.07 -47.53 20.21
C ALA A 380 43.36 -46.05 20.55
N ALA A 381 42.93 -45.68 21.75
CA ALA A 381 43.40 -44.55 22.52
C ALA A 381 44.87 -44.70 22.98
N ARG A 382 45.60 -43.58 22.99
CA ARG A 382 46.75 -43.32 23.87
C ARG A 382 46.49 -42.02 24.63
N PRO A 383 46.94 -41.89 25.88
CA PRO A 383 46.59 -40.77 26.74
C PRO A 383 47.48 -39.56 26.39
N SER A 384 46.87 -38.40 26.16
CA SER A 384 47.58 -37.12 26.17
C SER A 384 47.23 -36.39 27.44
N ALA A 385 48.27 -35.86 28.09
CA ALA A 385 48.28 -35.28 29.41
C ALA A 385 47.23 -34.18 29.62
N ALA A 386 46.72 -34.12 30.85
CA ALA A 386 45.89 -33.03 31.35
C ALA A 386 46.65 -31.70 31.22
N GLN A 387 46.16 -30.82 30.34
CA GLN A 387 46.47 -29.40 30.41
C GLN A 387 45.65 -28.78 31.55
N PRO A 388 46.24 -27.89 32.36
CA PRO A 388 45.48 -27.16 33.37
C PRO A 388 44.39 -26.34 32.67
N ALA A 389 43.22 -26.28 33.31
CA ALA A 389 42.08 -25.50 32.86
C ALA A 389 42.54 -24.06 32.54
N PRO A 390 42.18 -23.50 31.37
CA PRO A 390 42.40 -22.09 31.16
C PRO A 390 41.61 -21.32 32.24
N GLU A 391 42.35 -20.51 32.98
CA GLU A 391 41.81 -19.41 33.79
C GLU A 391 40.74 -18.69 32.98
N SER A 392 39.67 -18.32 33.68
CA SER A 392 38.57 -17.46 33.25
C SER A 392 38.71 -16.91 31.84
N LEU A 393 37.87 -17.38 30.92
CA LEU A 393 37.54 -16.60 29.72
C LEU A 393 37.19 -15.19 30.21
N ALA A 394 38.14 -14.27 30.05
CA ALA A 394 37.87 -12.86 30.19
C ALA A 394 36.66 -12.59 29.31
N GLN A 395 35.57 -12.12 29.95
CA GLN A 395 34.43 -11.60 29.23
C GLN A 395 34.99 -10.65 28.17
N GLY A 396 34.79 -10.97 26.89
CA GLY A 396 35.15 -10.06 25.81
C GLY A 396 34.52 -8.69 26.10
N PRO A 397 35.12 -7.59 25.60
CA PRO A 397 34.65 -6.25 25.95
C PRO A 397 33.15 -6.15 25.66
N SER A 398 32.34 -6.11 26.71
CA SER A 398 30.93 -5.77 26.60
C SER A 398 30.85 -4.37 26.01
N LEU A 399 29.97 -4.16 25.04
CA LEU A 399 29.65 -2.82 24.55
C LEU A 399 29.04 -2.00 25.68
N ASP A 400 29.90 -1.37 26.48
CA ASP A 400 29.51 -0.52 27.59
C ASP A 400 28.89 0.78 27.06
N LEU A 401 27.78 1.20 27.66
CA LEU A 401 26.99 2.36 27.25
C LEU A 401 27.85 3.63 27.25
N GLU A 402 28.70 3.80 28.26
CA GLU A 402 29.55 4.98 28.40
C GLU A 402 30.73 4.97 27.42
N SER A 403 31.17 3.78 27.00
CA SER A 403 32.17 3.62 25.96
C SER A 403 31.61 3.96 24.58
N LEU A 404 30.40 3.49 24.25
CA LEU A 404 29.70 3.85 23.01
C LEU A 404 29.39 5.35 22.91
N ARG A 405 28.90 5.94 24.00
CA ARG A 405 28.61 7.36 24.08
C ARG A 405 29.84 8.21 23.78
N ARG A 406 31.02 7.81 24.29
CA ARG A 406 32.29 8.52 24.06
C ARG A 406 32.89 8.27 22.68
N SER A 407 32.62 7.12 22.06
CA SER A 407 33.20 6.76 20.75
C SER A 407 32.48 7.37 19.55
N THR A 408 31.27 7.90 19.75
CA THR A 408 30.46 8.49 18.66
C THR A 408 30.34 9.99 18.88
N ASP A 409 30.91 10.76 17.96
CA ASP A 409 30.67 12.20 17.89
C ASP A 409 29.50 12.45 16.93
N ALA A 410 28.34 12.81 17.46
CA ALA A 410 27.18 13.19 16.67
C ALA A 410 27.04 14.71 16.73
N SER A 411 27.75 15.40 15.84
CA SER A 411 27.75 16.85 15.77
C SER A 411 26.73 17.29 14.71
N ALA A 412 25.43 17.20 15.02
CA ALA A 412 24.34 17.63 14.13
C ALA A 412 23.44 18.68 14.81
N ARG A 413 22.67 19.42 14.02
CA ARG A 413 21.69 20.40 14.49
C ARG A 413 20.37 20.22 13.75
N SER A 414 19.28 20.06 14.50
CA SER A 414 17.91 20.02 13.96
C SER A 414 17.38 21.44 13.73
N GLN A 415 16.75 21.69 12.59
CA GLN A 415 16.06 22.93 12.25
C GLN A 415 14.72 22.63 11.56
N ARG A 416 13.70 23.46 11.79
CA ARG A 416 12.44 23.39 11.02
C ARG A 416 12.44 24.47 9.93
N ILE A 417 12.35 24.05 8.68
CA ILE A 417 12.30 24.94 7.51
C ILE A 417 11.05 24.62 6.70
N SER A 418 10.12 25.57 6.59
CA SER A 418 8.89 25.44 5.80
C SER A 418 8.06 24.17 6.10
N GLY A 419 8.03 23.75 7.36
CA GLY A 419 7.31 22.55 7.81
C GLY A 419 8.09 21.23 7.67
N LEU A 420 9.28 21.25 7.08
CA LEU A 420 10.20 20.10 7.00
C LEU A 420 11.22 20.16 8.14
N THR A 421 11.71 19.00 8.61
CA THR A 421 12.83 18.97 9.56
C THR A 421 14.12 18.76 8.77
N ARG A 422 15.06 19.69 8.89
CA ARG A 422 16.38 19.61 8.30
C ARG A 422 17.39 19.35 9.42
N VAL A 423 18.25 18.37 9.20
CA VAL A 423 19.36 18.02 10.10
C VAL A 423 20.65 18.46 9.42
N ASP A 424 21.27 19.49 9.96
CA ASP A 424 22.55 20.02 9.48
C ASP A 424 23.70 19.37 10.24
N LEU A 425 24.64 18.77 9.53
CA LEU A 425 25.89 18.33 10.15
C LEU A 425 26.76 19.56 10.42
N THR A 426 27.26 19.66 11.64
CA THR A 426 28.10 20.81 12.07
C THR A 426 29.56 20.63 11.71
N THR A 427 29.99 19.39 11.45
CA THR A 427 31.31 19.05 10.92
C THR A 427 31.22 18.78 9.42
N PRO A 428 32.13 19.35 8.61
CA PRO A 428 32.22 19.02 7.19
C PRO A 428 32.38 17.51 6.95
N VAL A 429 31.84 17.02 5.84
CA VAL A 429 31.85 15.59 5.50
C VAL A 429 32.53 15.37 4.16
N THR A 430 33.38 14.34 4.11
CA THR A 430 33.97 13.85 2.86
C THR A 430 33.32 12.51 2.49
N VAL A 431 32.76 12.42 1.27
CA VAL A 431 32.12 11.21 0.73
C VAL A 431 32.71 10.90 -0.66
N PRO A 432 33.61 9.91 -0.77
CA PRO A 432 34.20 9.53 -2.06
C PRO A 432 33.15 9.08 -3.09
N ASP A 433 33.43 9.30 -4.37
CA ASP A 433 32.53 8.87 -5.46
C ASP A 433 32.32 7.36 -5.48
N GLY A 434 31.08 6.95 -5.76
CA GLY A 434 30.69 5.54 -5.81
C GLY A 434 30.70 4.82 -4.47
N THR A 435 30.73 5.56 -3.35
CA THR A 435 30.77 4.98 -2.00
C THR A 435 29.54 5.34 -1.16
N SER A 436 29.32 4.57 -0.10
CA SER A 436 28.33 4.86 0.94
C SER A 436 29.05 5.25 2.23
N THR A 437 28.74 6.42 2.78
CA THR A 437 29.29 6.90 4.05
C THR A 437 28.18 6.96 5.10
N MET A 438 28.51 6.56 6.33
CA MET A 438 27.59 6.63 7.46
C MET A 438 27.93 7.87 8.31
N VAL A 439 26.94 8.75 8.50
CA VAL A 439 27.07 9.98 9.29
C VAL A 439 26.25 9.88 10.58
N ALA A 440 26.84 10.29 11.70
CA ALA A 440 26.17 10.29 12.99
C ALA A 440 25.24 11.52 13.10
N LEU A 441 23.97 11.28 13.43
CA LEU A 441 22.94 12.32 13.57
C LEU A 441 22.57 12.56 15.02
N ILE A 442 22.47 11.48 15.81
CA ILE A 442 21.99 11.52 17.20
C ILE A 442 22.91 10.65 18.04
N ASN A 443 23.29 11.14 19.22
CA ASN A 443 23.99 10.36 20.24
C ASN A 443 23.61 10.89 21.63
N GLU A 444 22.37 10.62 22.04
CA GLU A 444 21.77 11.23 23.23
C GLU A 444 21.19 10.18 24.18
N GLN A 445 21.09 10.54 25.46
CA GLN A 445 20.42 9.70 26.46
C GLN A 445 18.92 10.01 26.48
N ILE A 446 18.11 8.95 26.43
CA ILE A 446 16.65 9.00 26.46
C ILE A 446 16.11 8.12 27.58
N ALA A 447 14.91 8.42 28.06
CA ALA A 447 14.21 7.52 28.97
C ALA A 447 13.60 6.36 28.17
N ALA A 448 14.04 5.13 28.47
CA ALA A 448 13.54 3.93 27.83
C ALA A 448 13.31 2.81 28.86
N GLU A 449 12.33 1.96 28.56
CA GLU A 449 12.07 0.73 29.29
C GLU A 449 11.87 -0.45 28.34
N GLN A 450 12.36 -1.61 28.76
CA GLN A 450 11.99 -2.89 28.18
C GLN A 450 10.73 -3.42 28.87
N THR A 451 9.73 -3.80 28.07
CA THR A 451 8.46 -4.35 28.55
C THR A 451 7.93 -5.38 27.54
N PHE A 452 6.68 -5.83 27.71
CA PHE A 452 6.02 -6.74 26.80
C PHE A 452 4.78 -6.10 26.16
N LEU A 453 4.51 -6.43 24.89
CA LEU A 453 3.34 -6.00 24.14
C LEU A 453 2.61 -7.21 23.57
N TYR A 454 1.37 -7.41 23.98
CA TYR A 454 0.47 -8.35 23.33
C TYR A 454 -0.46 -7.60 22.38
N LYS A 455 -0.53 -8.05 21.12
CA LYS A 455 -1.58 -7.67 20.17
C LYS A 455 -2.41 -8.93 19.85
N PRO A 456 -3.71 -8.82 19.53
CA PRO A 456 -4.49 -9.98 19.09
C PRO A 456 -3.80 -10.70 17.91
N GLY A 457 -3.67 -12.01 18.02
CA GLY A 457 -2.87 -12.84 17.10
C GLY A 457 -1.38 -12.96 17.48
N GLY A 458 -0.95 -12.32 18.57
CA GLY A 458 0.34 -12.50 19.22
C GLY A 458 1.56 -12.26 18.35
N GLY A 459 2.60 -13.07 18.62
CA GLY A 459 3.92 -13.12 18.00
C GLY A 459 3.94 -13.57 16.53
N GLY A 460 2.80 -13.95 15.96
CA GLY A 460 2.70 -14.60 14.65
C GLY A 460 2.41 -16.10 14.77
N TYR A 461 2.55 -16.82 13.65
CA TYR A 461 2.24 -18.25 13.58
C TYR A 461 3.08 -19.07 14.58
N GLY A 462 2.41 -19.86 15.42
CA GLY A 462 3.03 -20.65 16.50
C GLY A 462 3.29 -19.87 17.80
N TYR A 463 2.98 -18.57 17.82
CA TYR A 463 3.17 -17.67 18.97
C TYR A 463 1.93 -16.79 19.20
N GLU A 464 0.74 -17.28 18.84
CA GLU A 464 -0.50 -16.51 18.80
C GLU A 464 -0.93 -15.99 20.18
N THR A 465 -0.51 -16.68 21.24
CA THR A 465 -0.77 -16.28 22.64
C THR A 465 0.42 -15.54 23.26
N ASN A 466 1.57 -15.48 22.60
CA ASN A 466 2.77 -14.91 23.17
C ASN A 466 2.90 -13.42 22.83
N PRO A 467 3.26 -12.56 23.80
CA PRO A 467 3.55 -11.16 23.53
C PRO A 467 4.93 -10.98 22.88
N TYR A 468 5.16 -9.80 22.32
CA TYR A 468 6.49 -9.34 21.93
C TYR A 468 7.22 -8.76 23.13
N ARG A 469 8.54 -8.95 23.19
CA ARG A 469 9.44 -8.03 23.88
C ARG A 469 9.50 -6.73 23.09
N VAL A 470 9.33 -5.63 23.80
CA VAL A 470 9.36 -4.30 23.21
C VAL A 470 10.30 -3.39 23.98
N VAL A 471 10.92 -2.46 23.25
CA VAL A 471 11.52 -1.27 23.86
C VAL A 471 10.54 -0.13 23.70
N ARG A 472 10.24 0.53 24.80
CA ARG A 472 9.40 1.70 24.82
C ARG A 472 10.22 2.89 25.27
N PHE A 473 10.19 3.97 24.52
CA PHE A 473 10.90 5.19 24.87
C PHE A 473 10.16 6.43 24.41
N THR A 474 10.44 7.55 25.06
CA THR A 474 10.01 8.88 24.61
C THR A 474 11.16 9.54 23.89
N ASN A 475 10.92 10.02 22.67
CA ASN A 475 11.92 10.78 21.93
C ASN A 475 12.10 12.16 22.57
N SER A 476 13.02 12.29 23.51
CA SER A 476 13.34 13.57 24.16
C SER A 476 14.29 14.45 23.35
N THR A 477 14.69 14.02 22.15
CA THR A 477 15.60 14.77 21.27
C THR A 477 14.82 15.81 20.46
N GLU A 478 15.52 16.77 19.85
CA GLU A 478 14.93 17.76 18.93
C GLU A 478 14.73 17.21 17.50
N TYR A 479 15.11 15.96 17.26
CA TYR A 479 15.06 15.33 15.95
C TYR A 479 13.75 14.57 15.75
N VAL A 480 13.25 14.56 14.52
CA VAL A 480 12.23 13.60 14.09
C VAL A 480 12.94 12.32 13.68
N LEU A 481 12.64 11.21 14.34
CA LEU A 481 13.16 9.90 13.94
C LEU A 481 12.37 9.44 12.72
N GLU A 482 13.01 9.47 11.56
CA GLU A 482 12.46 8.94 10.33
C GLU A 482 12.27 7.40 10.39
N PRO A 483 11.25 6.84 9.71
CA PRO A 483 11.05 5.40 9.66
C PRO A 483 12.30 4.64 9.21
N GLY A 484 12.70 3.64 9.98
CA GLY A 484 13.92 2.88 9.76
C GLY A 484 14.16 1.77 10.80
N PRO A 485 15.15 0.89 10.54
CA PRO A 485 15.51 -0.19 11.44
C PRO A 485 16.15 0.33 12.73
N ILE A 486 15.81 -0.28 13.87
CA ILE A 486 16.37 0.00 15.19
C ILE A 486 16.97 -1.29 15.75
N SER A 487 18.30 -1.28 15.92
CA SER A 487 19.01 -2.34 16.64
C SER A 487 18.94 -2.11 18.15
N ILE A 488 18.62 -3.14 18.92
CA ILE A 488 18.43 -3.02 20.36
C ILE A 488 19.51 -3.84 21.08
N TYR A 489 20.15 -3.20 22.05
CA TYR A 489 21.18 -3.77 22.91
C TYR A 489 20.75 -3.65 24.36
N SER A 490 21.06 -4.67 25.17
CA SER A 490 20.86 -4.67 26.62
C SER A 490 21.98 -5.46 27.28
N GLY A 491 22.51 -4.96 28.40
CA GLY A 491 23.68 -5.55 29.09
C GLY A 491 24.89 -5.74 28.16
N GLY A 492 25.13 -4.78 27.27
CA GLY A 492 26.23 -4.81 26.31
C GLY A 492 26.13 -5.85 25.20
N SER A 493 24.98 -6.52 25.06
CA SER A 493 24.72 -7.56 24.05
C SER A 493 23.56 -7.19 23.13
N PHE A 494 23.63 -7.62 21.87
CA PHE A 494 22.53 -7.48 20.91
C PHE A 494 21.37 -8.40 21.30
N VAL A 495 20.16 -7.85 21.44
CA VAL A 495 18.97 -8.62 21.86
C VAL A 495 17.90 -8.72 20.77
N GLY A 496 17.98 -7.92 19.73
CA GLY A 496 17.09 -8.00 18.57
C GLY A 496 17.03 -6.70 17.77
N GLU A 497 16.19 -6.73 16.75
CA GLU A 497 15.96 -5.62 15.83
C GLU A 497 14.46 -5.38 15.69
N GLY A 498 14.07 -4.12 15.61
CA GLY A 498 12.71 -3.70 15.32
C GLY A 498 12.67 -2.65 14.22
N LEU A 499 11.47 -2.37 13.73
CA LEU A 499 11.23 -1.29 12.77
C LEU A 499 10.47 -0.18 13.48
N SER A 500 10.95 1.06 13.35
CA SER A 500 10.24 2.24 13.85
C SER A 500 9.47 2.93 12.73
N GLU A 501 8.30 3.45 13.08
CA GLU A 501 7.61 4.48 12.30
C GLU A 501 8.25 5.85 12.57
N ALA A 502 7.69 6.91 12.00
CA ALA A 502 8.13 8.27 12.26
C ALA A 502 7.84 8.65 13.73
N VAL A 503 8.85 9.08 14.47
CA VAL A 503 8.72 9.47 15.89
C VAL A 503 9.10 10.94 16.02
N GLY A 504 8.09 11.79 16.21
CA GLY A 504 8.30 13.22 16.47
C GLY A 504 8.99 13.48 17.81
N ALA A 505 9.48 14.71 18.00
CA ALA A 505 10.00 15.14 19.30
C ALA A 505 8.88 15.13 20.36
N GLY A 506 9.18 14.60 21.54
CA GLY A 506 8.26 14.46 22.67
C GLY A 506 7.26 13.30 22.56
N THR A 507 7.25 12.54 21.46
CA THR A 507 6.33 11.41 21.32
C THR A 507 6.93 10.11 21.85
N SER A 508 6.07 9.22 22.34
CA SER A 508 6.48 7.89 22.81
C SER A 508 6.23 6.85 21.73
N VAL A 509 7.16 5.91 21.61
CA VAL A 509 7.08 4.80 20.66
C VAL A 509 7.30 3.48 21.38
N THR A 510 6.65 2.42 20.89
CA THR A 510 6.81 1.06 21.39
C THR A 510 7.25 0.16 20.24
N ILE A 511 8.47 -0.36 20.31
CA ILE A 511 9.11 -1.09 19.20
C ILE A 511 9.27 -2.57 19.57
N PRO A 512 8.54 -3.48 18.92
CA PRO A 512 8.75 -4.91 19.09
C PRO A 512 10.04 -5.38 18.42
N PHE A 513 10.77 -6.26 19.10
CA PHE A 513 12.06 -6.77 18.60
C PHE A 513 12.29 -8.26 18.78
N ALA A 514 11.49 -8.93 19.62
CA ALA A 514 11.53 -10.38 19.81
C ALA A 514 10.19 -10.89 20.33
N VAL A 515 9.93 -12.18 20.23
CA VAL A 515 8.77 -12.83 20.86
C VAL A 515 9.17 -13.35 22.24
N GLU A 516 8.29 -13.19 23.24
CA GLU A 516 8.46 -13.75 24.58
C GLU A 516 7.69 -15.06 24.73
N ALA A 517 8.37 -16.19 24.51
CA ALA A 517 7.74 -17.52 24.60
C ALA A 517 7.31 -17.93 26.02
N GLY A 518 7.89 -17.32 27.07
CA GLY A 518 7.56 -17.65 28.46
C GLY A 518 6.27 -17.02 28.97
N ILE A 519 5.71 -16.03 28.28
CA ILE A 519 4.46 -15.36 28.67
C ILE A 519 3.37 -15.76 27.69
N MET A 520 2.19 -16.09 28.20
CA MET A 520 1.00 -16.38 27.41
C MET A 520 -0.12 -15.42 27.82
N VAL A 521 -0.84 -14.91 26.83
CA VAL A 521 -1.99 -14.03 26.99
C VAL A 521 -3.17 -14.67 26.28
N THR A 522 -4.28 -14.81 27.00
CA THR A 522 -5.55 -15.31 26.48
C THR A 522 -6.65 -14.29 26.71
N SER A 523 -7.67 -14.31 25.87
CA SER A 523 -8.87 -13.48 26.04
C SER A 523 -10.13 -14.32 26.02
N ALA A 524 -11.09 -13.95 26.86
CA ALA A 524 -12.47 -14.38 26.77
C ALA A 524 -13.36 -13.16 26.55
N LYS A 525 -14.20 -13.20 25.50
CA LYS A 525 -15.21 -12.16 25.24
C LYS A 525 -16.57 -12.63 25.71
N GLN A 526 -17.25 -11.77 26.46
CA GLN A 526 -18.63 -11.96 26.85
C GLN A 526 -19.44 -10.76 26.37
N TYR A 527 -20.49 -11.06 25.60
CA TYR A 527 -21.48 -10.08 25.21
C TYR A 527 -22.57 -10.11 26.28
N SER A 528 -22.71 -9.02 27.05
CA SER A 528 -23.92 -8.86 27.85
C SER A 528 -25.04 -8.34 26.97
N GLY A 529 -26.26 -8.75 27.30
CA GLY A 529 -27.46 -8.28 26.61
C GLY A 529 -27.61 -6.76 26.71
N GLN A 530 -28.47 -6.22 25.87
CA GLN A 530 -28.81 -4.81 25.80
C GLN A 530 -29.30 -4.31 27.17
N GLU A 531 -28.47 -3.55 27.89
CA GLU A 531 -28.91 -2.88 29.12
C GLU A 531 -29.67 -1.62 28.71
N MET A 532 -30.98 -1.66 28.90
CA MET A 532 -31.91 -0.59 28.51
C MET A 532 -32.35 0.18 29.75
N THR A 533 -32.06 1.48 29.77
CA THR A 533 -32.46 2.40 30.83
C THR A 533 -33.32 3.50 30.23
N VAL A 534 -34.52 3.70 30.79
CA VAL A 534 -35.41 4.78 30.37
C VAL A 534 -34.82 6.11 30.80
N THR A 535 -34.60 7.02 29.87
CA THR A 535 -34.13 8.39 30.15
C THR A 535 -35.26 9.39 30.17
N ARG A 536 -36.30 9.17 29.37
CA ARG A 536 -37.46 10.05 29.31
C ARG A 536 -38.70 9.30 28.84
N ILE A 537 -39.87 9.73 29.29
CA ILE A 537 -41.16 9.26 28.80
C ILE A 537 -41.95 10.48 28.37
N VAL A 538 -42.34 10.55 27.10
CA VAL A 538 -43.14 11.64 26.53
C VAL A 538 -44.29 11.06 25.72
N ARG A 539 -45.53 11.37 26.08
CA ARG A 539 -46.72 11.00 25.27
C ARG A 539 -46.78 9.52 24.86
N GLY A 540 -46.41 8.62 25.77
CA GLY A 540 -46.38 7.18 25.48
C GLY A 540 -45.17 6.70 24.69
N VAL A 541 -44.17 7.54 24.45
CA VAL A 541 -42.87 7.16 23.88
C VAL A 541 -41.82 7.19 24.98
N LEU A 542 -41.13 6.07 25.18
CA LEU A 542 -40.00 5.93 26.07
C LEU A 542 -38.73 6.19 25.26
N GLU A 543 -38.00 7.25 25.60
CA GLU A 543 -36.60 7.42 25.20
C GLU A 543 -35.77 6.52 26.11
N VAL A 544 -35.03 5.60 25.50
CA VAL A 544 -34.24 4.58 26.17
C VAL A 544 -32.79 4.73 25.74
N GLU A 545 -31.91 4.87 26.73
CA GLU A 545 -30.49 4.64 26.53
C GLU A 545 -30.24 3.13 26.61
N SER A 546 -29.72 2.59 25.52
CA SER A 546 -29.37 1.20 25.34
C SER A 546 -27.87 1.10 25.21
N PHE A 547 -27.25 0.29 26.07
CA PHE A 547 -25.83 0.00 26.01
C PHE A 547 -25.63 -1.46 25.58
N TYR A 548 -24.95 -1.64 24.45
CA TYR A 548 -24.29 -2.92 24.19
C TYR A 548 -22.98 -2.91 24.95
N GLN A 549 -22.83 -3.84 25.88
CA GLN A 549 -21.61 -4.02 26.64
C GLN A 549 -20.88 -5.26 26.13
N THR A 550 -19.64 -5.05 25.70
CA THR A 550 -18.71 -6.14 25.39
C THR A 550 -17.65 -6.16 26.46
N THR A 551 -17.65 -7.21 27.28
CA THR A 551 -16.61 -7.43 28.28
C THR A 551 -15.54 -8.35 27.70
N THR A 552 -14.33 -7.84 27.53
CA THR A 552 -13.15 -8.65 27.20
C THR A 552 -12.36 -8.87 28.49
N THR A 553 -12.26 -10.11 28.94
CA THR A 553 -11.35 -10.49 30.03
C THR A 553 -10.04 -10.95 29.43
N TRP A 554 -8.95 -10.30 29.82
CA TRP A 554 -7.60 -10.68 29.45
C TRP A 554 -6.93 -11.38 30.62
N ASP A 555 -6.36 -12.55 30.35
CA ASP A 555 -5.57 -13.33 31.31
C ASP A 555 -4.14 -13.43 30.82
N VAL A 556 -3.21 -12.99 31.65
CA VAL A 556 -1.77 -13.07 31.39
C VAL A 556 -1.18 -14.11 32.33
N ARG A 557 -0.41 -15.05 31.79
CA ARG A 557 0.32 -16.08 32.53
C ARG A 557 1.80 -16.01 32.17
N GLY A 558 2.68 -16.17 33.14
CA GLY A 558 4.11 -16.16 32.88
C GLY A 558 4.95 -16.70 34.06
N PRO A 559 6.28 -16.69 33.92
CA PRO A 559 7.17 -17.18 34.95
C PRO A 559 7.12 -16.28 36.19
N ALA A 560 7.14 -16.90 37.38
CA ALA A 560 7.33 -16.17 38.63
C ALA A 560 8.73 -15.54 38.63
N LYS A 561 8.80 -14.22 38.77
CA LYS A 561 10.04 -13.46 38.88
C LYS A 561 10.10 -12.73 40.22
N PRO A 562 11.29 -12.47 40.78
CA PRO A 562 11.43 -11.70 42.02
C PRO A 562 10.81 -10.30 41.90
N ASP A 563 10.96 -9.68 40.72
CA ASP A 563 10.44 -8.35 40.43
C ASP A 563 9.13 -8.42 39.64
N ALA A 564 8.26 -7.43 39.86
CA ALA A 564 7.05 -7.25 39.08
C ALA A 564 7.38 -6.85 37.64
N TYR A 565 6.55 -7.30 36.69
CA TYR A 565 6.69 -6.91 35.30
C TYR A 565 5.35 -6.61 34.63
N LYS A 566 5.39 -5.73 33.63
CA LYS A 566 4.22 -5.18 32.96
C LYS A 566 4.05 -5.82 31.58
N VAL A 567 2.83 -6.18 31.23
CA VAL A 567 2.43 -6.62 29.88
C VAL A 567 1.40 -5.64 29.35
N LEU A 568 1.73 -4.96 28.26
CA LEU A 568 0.84 -4.02 27.59
C LEU A 568 -0.06 -4.79 26.63
N ILE A 569 -1.38 -4.64 26.74
CA ILE A 569 -2.36 -5.28 25.87
C ILE A 569 -2.91 -4.24 24.91
N ARG A 570 -2.71 -4.45 23.60
CA ARG A 570 -3.34 -3.64 22.55
C ARG A 570 -4.76 -4.14 22.32
N GLN A 571 -5.74 -3.56 23.01
CA GLN A 571 -7.16 -3.80 22.80
C GLN A 571 -7.64 -3.05 21.55
N PRO A 572 -8.03 -3.71 20.45
CA PRO A 572 -8.67 -3.02 19.34
C PRO A 572 -10.02 -2.47 19.79
N GLN A 573 -10.36 -1.27 19.34
CA GLN A 573 -11.70 -0.73 19.52
C GLN A 573 -12.69 -1.55 18.66
N THR A 574 -13.81 -1.95 19.25
CA THR A 574 -14.85 -2.69 18.51
C THR A 574 -15.50 -1.83 17.42
N GLY A 575 -15.50 -0.50 17.59
CA GLY A 575 -15.94 0.47 16.59
C GLY A 575 -15.68 1.90 17.06
N PRO A 576 -15.88 2.90 16.19
CA PRO A 576 -15.50 4.30 16.45
C PRO A 576 -16.29 4.97 17.58
N ASN A 577 -17.48 4.44 17.92
CA ASN A 577 -18.36 4.99 18.96
C ASN A 577 -18.32 4.19 20.27
N TYR A 578 -17.40 3.21 20.39
CA TYR A 578 -17.23 2.44 21.61
C TYR A 578 -16.29 3.17 22.57
N GLU A 579 -16.69 3.26 23.83
CA GLU A 579 -15.89 3.83 24.90
C GLU A 579 -15.65 2.81 26.01
N LEU A 580 -14.61 2.99 26.80
CA LEU A 580 -14.37 2.17 27.99
C LEU A 580 -15.32 2.60 29.11
N ALA A 581 -16.18 1.68 29.57
CA ALA A 581 -17.11 1.95 30.69
C ALA A 581 -16.37 2.28 31.98
N GLN A 582 -15.26 1.59 32.24
CA GLN A 582 -14.28 1.94 33.26
C GLN A 582 -12.90 1.92 32.62
N ARG A 583 -12.16 3.03 32.73
CA ARG A 583 -10.82 3.14 32.16
C ARG A 583 -9.78 2.56 33.14
N PRO A 584 -9.08 1.47 32.79
CA PRO A 584 -7.99 0.97 33.63
C PRO A 584 -6.89 2.01 33.80
N GLU A 585 -6.25 2.02 34.97
CA GLU A 585 -5.14 2.93 35.26
C GLU A 585 -3.97 2.71 34.29
N GLY A 586 -3.33 3.80 33.85
CA GLY A 586 -2.24 3.75 32.89
C GLY A 586 -2.63 3.38 31.45
N THR A 587 -3.93 3.35 31.12
CA THR A 587 -4.40 3.12 29.75
C THR A 587 -4.05 4.30 28.83
N GLU A 588 -3.44 4.00 27.70
CA GLU A 588 -3.09 4.97 26.66
C GLU A 588 -3.96 4.77 25.41
N ASP A 589 -4.28 5.87 24.74
CA ASP A 589 -5.08 5.85 23.51
C ASP A 589 -4.16 5.68 22.29
N LEU A 590 -4.56 4.80 21.38
CA LEU A 590 -3.95 4.60 20.08
C LEU A 590 -5.03 4.79 19.00
N GLU A 591 -4.60 5.01 17.76
CA GLU A 591 -5.55 5.02 16.64
C GLU A 591 -6.25 3.65 16.51
N GLY A 592 -7.57 3.64 16.74
CA GLY A 592 -8.41 2.45 16.70
C GLY A 592 -8.12 1.40 17.78
N ALA A 593 -7.41 1.73 18.85
CA ALA A 593 -7.08 0.80 19.93
C ALA A 593 -6.79 1.50 21.28
N TRP A 594 -6.79 0.73 22.36
CA TRP A 594 -6.24 1.14 23.65
C TRP A 594 -5.05 0.27 24.01
N LEU A 595 -4.07 0.86 24.68
CA LEU A 595 -2.94 0.14 25.25
C LEU A 595 -3.12 0.06 26.76
N ILE A 596 -3.45 -1.14 27.23
CA ILE A 596 -3.88 -1.38 28.61
C ILE A 596 -2.77 -2.12 29.35
N PRO A 597 -2.18 -1.55 30.41
CA PRO A 597 -1.15 -2.24 31.18
C PRO A 597 -1.76 -3.30 32.10
N VAL A 598 -1.16 -4.49 32.10
CA VAL A 598 -1.43 -5.56 33.06
C VAL A 598 -0.16 -5.85 33.83
N GLU A 599 -0.17 -5.64 35.14
CA GLU A 599 0.97 -5.85 36.00
C GLU A 599 0.93 -7.23 36.66
N LEU A 600 2.01 -7.98 36.50
CA LEU A 600 2.23 -9.23 37.21
C LEU A 600 3.13 -8.93 38.39
N GLY A 601 2.56 -8.99 39.60
CA GLY A 601 3.27 -8.72 40.83
C GLY A 601 4.45 -9.70 41.07
N ALA A 602 5.34 -9.31 41.98
CA ALA A 602 6.47 -10.14 42.39
C ALA A 602 6.04 -11.57 42.75
N ASN A 603 6.71 -12.55 42.14
CA ASN A 603 6.48 -13.99 42.26
C ASN A 603 5.08 -14.49 41.83
N ALA A 604 4.23 -13.63 41.25
CA ALA A 604 2.95 -14.03 40.69
C ALA A 604 3.15 -14.81 39.38
N ARG A 605 2.27 -15.77 39.10
CA ARG A 605 2.26 -16.55 37.84
C ARG A 605 1.16 -16.13 36.87
N SER A 606 0.21 -15.32 37.33
CA SER A 606 -0.91 -14.86 36.52
C SER A 606 -1.45 -13.52 37.02
N ALA A 607 -1.99 -12.73 36.09
CA ALA A 607 -2.77 -11.54 36.35
C ALA A 607 -3.90 -11.44 35.31
N SER A 608 -5.02 -10.83 35.69
CA SER A 608 -6.19 -10.70 34.82
C SER A 608 -6.76 -9.30 34.89
N ILE A 609 -7.28 -8.81 33.76
CA ILE A 609 -7.96 -7.52 33.69
C ILE A 609 -9.24 -7.63 32.87
N LYS A 610 -10.30 -6.94 33.32
CA LYS A 610 -11.58 -6.86 32.60
C LYS A 610 -11.67 -5.51 31.92
N VAL A 611 -11.93 -5.54 30.62
CA VAL A 611 -12.09 -4.37 29.78
C VAL A 611 -13.52 -4.36 29.27
N VAL A 612 -14.29 -3.37 29.70
CA VAL A 612 -15.71 -3.24 29.35
C VAL A 612 -15.85 -2.12 28.34
N GLU A 613 -16.17 -2.47 27.10
CA GLU A 613 -16.51 -1.54 26.04
C GLU A 613 -18.03 -1.35 26.01
N GLN A 614 -18.49 -0.10 25.90
CA GLN A 614 -19.90 0.24 25.77
C GLN A 614 -20.15 1.12 24.54
N THR A 615 -21.24 0.86 23.82
CA THR A 615 -21.77 1.80 22.83
C THR A 615 -23.07 2.41 23.35
N PRO A 616 -23.11 3.72 23.65
CA PRO A 616 -24.36 4.39 23.92
C PRO A 616 -25.20 4.45 22.64
N SER A 617 -26.41 3.89 22.69
CA SER A 617 -27.42 4.05 21.65
C SER A 617 -28.68 4.64 22.26
N LYS A 618 -29.27 5.63 21.60
CA LYS A 618 -30.59 6.16 21.98
C LYS A 618 -31.62 5.56 21.06
N ILE A 619 -32.60 4.89 21.63
CA ILE A 619 -33.72 4.30 20.91
C ILE A 619 -35.03 4.79 21.50
N SER A 620 -36.07 4.83 20.66
CA SER A 620 -37.41 5.21 21.07
C SER A 620 -38.31 3.97 21.04
N ILE A 621 -38.93 3.65 22.16
CA ILE A 621 -39.82 2.50 22.32
C ILE A 621 -41.22 3.02 22.64
N ALA A 622 -42.23 2.54 21.92
CA ALA A 622 -43.62 2.87 22.25
C ALA A 622 -44.07 2.15 23.53
N ILE A 623 -44.94 2.76 24.34
CA ILE A 623 -45.49 2.14 25.56
C ILE A 623 -46.23 0.81 25.30
N TRP A 624 -46.68 0.62 24.06
CA TRP A 624 -47.35 -0.59 23.58
C TRP A 624 -46.39 -1.72 23.20
N ASP A 625 -45.10 -1.44 23.12
CA ASP A 625 -44.08 -2.47 22.89
C ASP A 625 -44.10 -3.52 24.01
N GLN A 626 -43.66 -4.74 23.70
CA GLN A 626 -43.57 -5.81 24.68
C GLN A 626 -42.50 -5.52 25.74
N GLN A 627 -41.39 -4.88 25.38
CA GLN A 627 -40.29 -4.54 26.28
C GLN A 627 -40.62 -3.35 27.19
N ALA A 628 -41.60 -2.52 26.82
CA ALA A 628 -41.93 -1.30 27.56
C ALA A 628 -42.37 -1.58 29.00
N LEU A 629 -43.13 -2.65 29.27
CA LEU A 629 -43.61 -2.95 30.62
C LEU A 629 -42.46 -3.20 31.60
N GLU A 630 -41.49 -4.03 31.23
CA GLU A 630 -40.32 -4.32 32.07
C GLU A 630 -39.49 -3.06 32.33
N LEU A 631 -39.33 -2.21 31.30
CA LEU A 631 -38.61 -0.94 31.42
C LEU A 631 -39.33 0.06 32.34
N LEU A 632 -40.66 0.14 32.25
CA LEU A 632 -41.44 1.00 33.14
C LEU A 632 -41.41 0.49 34.58
N GLU A 633 -41.45 -0.81 34.81
CA GLU A 633 -41.34 -1.41 36.14
C GLU A 633 -39.96 -1.15 36.76
N LYS A 634 -38.87 -1.31 35.99
CA LYS A 634 -37.52 -0.94 36.42
C LYS A 634 -37.41 0.56 36.71
N PHE A 635 -37.98 1.40 35.86
CA PHE A 635 -37.96 2.85 36.05
C PHE A 635 -38.77 3.28 37.29
N LEU A 636 -39.90 2.63 37.57
CA LEU A 636 -40.70 2.87 38.78
C LEU A 636 -39.97 2.47 40.08
N ALA A 637 -39.19 1.38 40.00
CA ALA A 637 -38.39 0.85 41.09
C ALA A 637 -37.07 1.60 41.32
N ALA A 638 -36.69 2.52 40.44
CA ALA A 638 -35.45 3.29 40.58
C ALA A 638 -35.45 4.14 41.87
N ASP A 639 -34.37 4.05 42.65
CA ASP A 639 -34.24 4.69 43.96
C ASP A 639 -34.27 6.23 43.90
N ASN A 640 -33.87 6.80 42.77
CA ASN A 640 -33.72 8.23 42.55
C ASN A 640 -34.95 8.90 41.91
N LEU A 641 -36.03 8.16 41.62
CA LEU A 641 -37.24 8.73 41.03
C LEU A 641 -38.02 9.58 42.04
N ASP A 642 -38.32 10.84 41.70
CA ASP A 642 -39.10 11.74 42.56
C ASP A 642 -40.50 11.19 42.88
N ALA A 643 -40.99 11.49 44.09
CA ALA A 643 -42.27 11.01 44.59
C ALA A 643 -43.45 11.45 43.70
N ALA A 644 -43.40 12.65 43.11
CA ALA A 644 -44.43 13.13 42.18
C ALA A 644 -44.42 12.33 40.87
N ALA A 645 -43.22 12.01 40.34
CA ALA A 645 -43.07 11.18 39.15
C ALA A 645 -43.55 9.74 39.40
N ARG A 646 -43.19 9.14 40.55
CA ARG A 646 -43.65 7.80 40.95
C ARG A 646 -45.18 7.73 41.07
N LYS A 647 -45.81 8.77 41.63
CA LYS A 647 -47.28 8.86 41.74
C LYS A 647 -47.98 8.93 40.38
N LYS A 648 -47.36 9.59 39.38
CA LYS A 648 -47.88 9.65 38.00
C LYS A 648 -47.66 8.35 37.23
N LEU A 649 -46.51 7.69 37.44
CA LEU A 649 -46.12 6.49 36.69
C LEU A 649 -46.78 5.21 37.18
N ALA A 650 -46.98 5.06 38.51
CA ALA A 650 -47.57 3.85 39.10
C ALA A 650 -48.91 3.41 38.45
N PRO A 651 -49.94 4.28 38.28
CA PRO A 651 -51.19 3.85 37.65
C PRO A 651 -51.03 3.44 36.19
N ILE A 652 -50.11 4.06 35.46
CA ILE A 652 -49.79 3.71 34.06
C ILE A 652 -49.18 2.30 33.97
N VAL A 653 -48.27 1.97 34.90
CA VAL A 653 -47.66 0.63 34.98
C VAL A 653 -48.69 -0.43 35.33
N GLU A 654 -49.58 -0.16 36.28
CA GLU A 654 -50.67 -1.09 36.63
C GLU A 654 -51.61 -1.33 35.45
N LEU A 655 -52.05 -0.27 34.76
CA LEU A 655 -52.90 -0.42 33.56
C LEU A 655 -52.19 -1.24 32.48
N ARG A 656 -50.90 -0.99 32.23
CA ARG A 656 -50.14 -1.77 31.23
C ARG A 656 -50.02 -3.24 31.65
N ARG A 657 -49.83 -3.53 32.94
CA ARG A 657 -49.80 -4.89 33.49
C ARG A 657 -51.14 -5.59 33.33
N GLU A 658 -52.25 -4.92 33.61
CA GLU A 658 -53.59 -5.46 33.45
C GLU A 658 -53.93 -5.74 31.98
N ILE A 659 -53.60 -4.82 31.07
CA ILE A 659 -53.73 -5.03 29.62
C ILE A 659 -52.91 -6.25 29.19
N GLY A 660 -51.66 -6.38 29.67
CA GLY A 660 -50.82 -7.54 29.36
C GLY A 660 -51.38 -8.87 29.88
N ARG A 661 -52.03 -8.88 31.04
CA ARG A 661 -52.75 -10.07 31.56
C ARG A 661 -53.93 -10.45 30.66
N ILE A 662 -54.71 -9.46 30.24
CA ILE A 662 -55.83 -9.68 29.32
C ILE A 662 -55.33 -10.21 27.97
N ASP A 663 -54.27 -9.62 27.40
CA ASP A 663 -53.64 -10.09 26.16
C ASP A 663 -53.24 -11.57 26.27
N THR A 664 -52.57 -11.95 27.37
CA THR A 664 -52.15 -13.33 27.61
C THR A 664 -53.34 -14.29 27.72
N GLU A 665 -54.43 -13.88 28.39
CA GLU A 665 -55.64 -14.68 28.54
C GLU A 665 -56.38 -14.86 27.21
N VAL A 666 -56.53 -13.78 26.43
CA VAL A 666 -57.12 -13.79 25.08
C VAL A 666 -56.33 -14.72 24.15
N ASP A 667 -55.00 -14.62 24.14
CA ASP A 667 -54.16 -15.50 23.31
C ASP A 667 -54.24 -16.97 23.75
N GLY A 668 -54.41 -17.23 25.04
CA GLY A 668 -54.70 -18.57 25.57
C GLY A 668 -56.05 -19.10 25.08
N LEU A 669 -57.11 -18.29 25.20
CA LEU A 669 -58.46 -18.67 24.79
C LEU A 669 -58.59 -18.86 23.28
N ARG A 670 -57.95 -18.01 22.47
CA ARG A 670 -57.93 -18.14 21.00
C ARG A 670 -57.29 -19.45 20.56
N ARG A 671 -56.16 -19.84 21.18
CA ARG A 671 -55.52 -21.14 20.92
C ARG A 671 -56.45 -22.31 21.26
N GLN A 672 -57.12 -22.26 22.41
CA GLN A 672 -58.07 -23.30 22.82
C GLN A 672 -59.29 -23.36 21.91
N GLN A 673 -59.82 -22.21 21.47
CA GLN A 673 -60.94 -22.13 20.53
C GLN A 673 -60.56 -22.76 19.19
N ALA A 674 -59.41 -22.40 18.62
CA ALA A 674 -58.93 -22.97 17.36
C ALA A 674 -58.75 -24.51 17.44
N GLU A 675 -58.27 -25.02 18.57
CA GLU A 675 -58.16 -26.46 18.80
C GLU A 675 -59.53 -27.15 18.83
N LEU A 676 -60.53 -26.53 19.48
CA LEU A 676 -61.90 -27.06 19.52
C LEU A 676 -62.57 -27.04 18.14
N GLU A 677 -62.39 -25.96 17.37
CA GLU A 677 -62.89 -25.84 16.00
C GLU A 677 -62.27 -26.92 15.09
N GLN A 678 -60.96 -27.15 15.18
CA GLN A 678 -60.30 -28.22 14.43
C GLN A 678 -60.87 -29.60 14.77
N ARG A 679 -61.11 -29.88 16.07
CA ARG A 679 -61.72 -31.13 16.54
C ARG A 679 -63.18 -31.26 16.09
N ALA A 680 -63.94 -30.17 16.06
CA ALA A 680 -65.29 -30.11 15.52
C ALA A 680 -65.30 -30.45 14.03
N ASP A 681 -64.38 -29.89 13.23
CA ASP A 681 -64.25 -30.19 11.80
C ASP A 681 -63.83 -31.63 11.51
N GLN A 682 -62.94 -32.20 12.32
CA GLN A 682 -62.63 -33.63 12.25
C GLN A 682 -63.88 -34.48 12.55
N THR A 683 -64.69 -34.07 13.53
CA THR A 683 -65.93 -34.77 13.90
C THR A 683 -66.99 -34.67 12.80
N ARG A 684 -67.16 -33.49 12.17
CA ARG A 684 -68.04 -33.29 11.00
C ARG A 684 -67.64 -34.19 9.83
N ARG A 685 -66.34 -34.30 9.54
CA ARG A 685 -65.82 -35.20 8.50
C ARG A 685 -66.09 -36.67 8.82
N ASN A 686 -65.91 -37.07 10.08
CA ASN A 686 -66.23 -38.44 10.52
C ASN A 686 -67.72 -38.76 10.39
N LEU A 687 -68.59 -37.81 10.74
CA LEU A 687 -70.04 -37.93 10.58
C LEU A 687 -70.46 -38.05 9.11
N GLU A 688 -69.86 -37.27 8.21
CA GLU A 688 -70.14 -37.34 6.78
C GLU A 688 -69.69 -38.69 6.17
N ALA A 689 -68.55 -39.23 6.62
CA ALA A 689 -68.04 -40.52 6.18
C ALA A 689 -68.98 -41.70 6.53
N ILE A 690 -69.66 -41.66 7.69
CA ILE A 690 -70.55 -42.73 8.16
C ILE A 690 -72.05 -42.47 7.84
N LYS A 691 -72.36 -41.41 7.10
CA LYS A 691 -73.73 -40.94 6.82
C LYS A 691 -74.62 -41.99 6.15
N LYS A 692 -74.06 -42.81 5.25
CA LYS A 692 -74.78 -43.83 4.48
C LYS A 692 -74.78 -45.22 5.12
N ASP A 693 -74.08 -45.40 6.25
CA ASP A 693 -74.01 -46.68 6.95
C ASP A 693 -75.21 -46.83 7.90
N SER A 694 -76.12 -47.76 7.59
CA SER A 694 -77.33 -48.04 8.37
C SER A 694 -77.06 -48.67 9.74
N ALA A 695 -75.90 -49.32 9.94
CA ALA A 695 -75.51 -49.92 11.22
C ALA A 695 -74.88 -48.92 12.21
N ALA A 696 -74.47 -47.74 11.73
CA ALA A 696 -73.71 -46.74 12.51
C ALA A 696 -74.56 -45.78 13.38
N GLY A 697 -75.82 -46.10 13.69
CA GLY A 697 -76.74 -45.19 14.39
C GLY A 697 -76.27 -44.73 15.78
N SER A 698 -75.73 -45.65 16.58
CA SER A 698 -75.21 -45.34 17.93
C SER A 698 -73.96 -44.44 17.89
N LEU A 699 -73.06 -44.69 16.93
CA LEU A 699 -71.86 -43.90 16.71
C LEU A 699 -72.18 -42.48 16.21
N ARG A 700 -73.14 -42.35 15.28
CA ARG A 700 -73.64 -41.04 14.81
C ARG A 700 -74.18 -40.21 15.97
N ASN A 701 -75.00 -40.79 16.85
CA ASN A 701 -75.52 -40.08 18.03
C ASN A 701 -74.39 -39.61 18.96
N LYS A 702 -73.36 -40.44 19.17
CA LYS A 702 -72.20 -40.09 20.01
C LYS A 702 -71.36 -38.95 19.41
N LEU A 703 -71.12 -38.99 18.09
CA LEU A 703 -70.36 -37.95 17.39
C LEU A 703 -71.14 -36.64 17.28
N ASN A 704 -72.46 -36.68 17.07
CA ASN A 704 -73.31 -35.48 17.12
C ASN A 704 -73.24 -34.81 18.49
N LYS A 705 -73.40 -35.59 19.59
CA LYS A 705 -73.28 -35.05 20.95
C LYS A 705 -71.91 -34.40 21.20
N ARG A 706 -70.83 -35.03 20.73
CA ARG A 706 -69.46 -34.49 20.87
C ARG A 706 -69.24 -33.23 20.02
N LEU A 707 -69.85 -33.16 18.84
CA LEU A 707 -69.82 -31.97 17.98
C LEU A 707 -70.56 -30.80 18.64
N ASP A 708 -71.71 -31.07 19.26
CA ASP A 708 -72.47 -30.08 20.02
C ASP A 708 -71.65 -29.56 21.22
N GLU A 709 -71.01 -30.46 21.97
CA GLU A 709 -70.10 -30.10 23.08
C GLU A 709 -68.94 -29.22 22.61
N PHE A 710 -68.21 -29.61 21.56
CA PHE A 710 -67.09 -28.82 21.03
C PHE A 710 -67.53 -27.45 20.49
N SER A 711 -68.67 -27.39 19.80
CA SER A 711 -69.19 -26.13 19.26
C SER A 711 -69.63 -25.19 20.39
N SER A 712 -70.32 -25.72 21.41
CA SER A 712 -70.74 -24.94 22.57
C SER A 712 -69.56 -24.39 23.39
N ASP A 713 -68.53 -25.20 23.60
CA ASP A 713 -67.31 -24.79 24.29
C ASP A 713 -66.52 -23.74 23.50
N ALA A 714 -66.44 -23.89 22.16
CA ALA A 714 -65.82 -22.91 21.29
C ALA A 714 -66.57 -21.57 21.33
N ASP A 715 -67.91 -21.59 21.25
CA ASP A 715 -68.75 -20.40 21.36
C ASP A 715 -68.61 -19.71 22.74
N ALA A 716 -68.53 -20.49 23.82
CA ALA A 716 -68.31 -19.96 25.16
C ALA A 716 -66.96 -19.24 25.29
N LYS A 717 -65.89 -19.82 24.71
CA LYS A 717 -64.57 -19.16 24.65
C LYS A 717 -64.60 -17.92 23.75
N GLY A 718 -65.28 -17.97 22.61
CA GLY A 718 -65.49 -16.83 21.73
C GLY A 718 -66.17 -15.65 22.43
N ARG A 719 -67.25 -15.90 23.19
CA ARG A 719 -67.90 -14.87 24.02
C ARG A 719 -66.95 -14.28 25.05
N LYS A 720 -66.11 -15.11 25.69
CA LYS A 720 -65.14 -14.65 26.68
C LYS A 720 -64.03 -13.79 26.06
N ILE A 721 -63.56 -14.15 24.87
CA ILE A 721 -62.58 -13.34 24.10
C ILE A 721 -63.16 -11.95 23.82
N VAL A 722 -64.39 -11.85 23.32
CA VAL A 722 -65.03 -10.56 23.04
C VAL A 722 -65.20 -9.71 24.31
N GLU A 723 -65.61 -10.32 25.43
CA GLU A 723 -65.71 -9.63 26.73
C GLU A 723 -64.35 -9.06 27.18
N LEU A 724 -63.30 -9.88 27.08
CA LEU A 724 -61.93 -9.48 27.44
C LEU A 724 -61.37 -8.41 26.48
N GLU A 725 -61.66 -8.50 25.18
CA GLU A 725 -61.26 -7.48 24.21
C GLU A 725 -61.94 -6.14 24.45
N SER A 726 -63.22 -6.13 24.87
CA SER A 726 -63.91 -4.90 25.26
C SER A 726 -63.25 -4.27 26.49
N LYS A 727 -62.98 -5.07 27.53
CA LYS A 727 -62.27 -4.62 28.74
C LYS A 727 -60.86 -4.11 28.42
N ARG A 728 -60.17 -4.77 27.49
CA ARG A 728 -58.86 -4.35 27.01
C ARG A 728 -58.94 -2.98 26.33
N LEU A 729 -59.95 -2.76 25.47
CA LEU A 729 -60.15 -1.49 24.78
C LEU A 729 -60.43 -0.35 25.76
N GLU A 730 -61.31 -0.57 26.75
CA GLU A 730 -61.60 0.40 27.81
C GLU A 730 -60.32 0.82 28.55
N LYS A 731 -59.53 -0.16 29.02
CA LYS A 731 -58.24 0.10 29.69
C LYS A 731 -57.21 0.77 28.78
N LYS A 732 -57.25 0.46 27.48
CA LYS A 732 -56.38 1.08 26.49
C LYS A 732 -56.67 2.57 26.35
N ILE A 733 -57.95 2.94 26.26
CA ILE A 733 -58.40 4.34 26.20
C ILE A 733 -58.00 5.08 27.48
N GLU A 734 -58.26 4.47 28.65
CA GLU A 734 -57.84 5.03 29.94
C GLU A 734 -56.33 5.29 30.00
N LEU A 735 -55.52 4.36 29.49
CA LEU A 735 -54.08 4.53 29.39
C LEU A 735 -53.68 5.63 28.41
N GLU A 736 -54.33 5.73 27.24
CA GLU A 736 -54.09 6.78 26.23
C GLU A 736 -54.37 8.19 26.79
N ASP A 737 -55.45 8.35 27.56
CA ASP A 737 -55.78 9.61 28.23
C ASP A 737 -54.73 9.98 29.29
N MET A 738 -54.26 9.01 30.08
CA MET A 738 -53.25 9.25 31.12
C MET A 738 -51.87 9.63 30.56
N ILE A 739 -51.51 9.11 29.38
CA ILE A 739 -50.18 9.36 28.79
C ILE A 739 -50.12 10.64 27.96
N GLN A 740 -51.26 11.23 27.56
CA GLN A 740 -51.32 12.39 26.64
C GLN A 740 -50.51 13.61 27.13
N ASP A 741 -50.49 13.85 28.45
CA ASP A 741 -49.75 14.94 29.09
C ASP A 741 -48.54 14.47 29.92
N LEU A 742 -48.13 13.21 29.72
CA LEU A 742 -47.00 12.64 30.44
C LEU A 742 -45.68 13.11 29.82
N ASP A 743 -44.90 13.86 30.61
CA ASP A 743 -43.47 14.12 30.40
C ASP A 743 -42.73 13.84 31.70
N LEU A 744 -41.98 12.74 31.73
CA LEU A 744 -41.15 12.33 32.86
C LEU A 744 -39.71 12.19 32.39
N ARG A 745 -38.77 12.71 33.17
CA ARG A 745 -37.33 12.57 32.91
C ARG A 745 -36.69 11.76 34.02
N ALA A 746 -35.76 10.89 33.63
CA ALA A 746 -34.89 10.22 34.58
C ALA A 746 -34.01 11.25 35.31
N PRO A 747 -33.73 11.06 36.61
CA PRO A 747 -32.76 11.87 37.33
C PRO A 747 -31.37 11.65 36.72
N VAL A 748 -30.61 12.73 36.52
CA VAL A 748 -29.23 12.64 36.00
C VAL A 748 -28.37 11.91 37.03
N THR A 749 -27.78 10.77 36.64
CA THR A 749 -26.80 10.06 37.47
C THR A 749 -25.58 10.98 37.71
N PRO A 750 -25.23 11.34 38.95
CA PRO A 750 -24.05 12.14 39.22
C PRO A 750 -22.80 11.31 38.90
N GLY A 751 -22.07 11.65 37.83
CA GLY A 751 -20.83 10.97 37.45
C GLY A 751 -20.49 10.96 35.95
N LYS A 752 -21.45 11.20 35.06
CA LYS A 752 -21.15 11.47 33.64
C LYS A 752 -20.90 12.98 33.46
N PRO A 753 -19.70 13.43 33.04
CA PRO A 753 -19.52 14.83 32.67
C PRO A 753 -20.43 15.12 31.48
N GLY A 754 -21.44 15.97 31.71
CA GLY A 754 -22.37 16.38 30.69
C GLY A 754 -21.61 17.09 29.57
N SER A 755 -21.83 16.66 28.33
CA SER A 755 -21.48 17.45 27.15
C SER A 755 -22.23 18.77 27.24
N THR A 756 -21.56 19.81 27.73
CA THR A 756 -22.02 21.19 27.56
C THR A 756 -22.08 21.46 26.07
N GLY A 757 -23.30 21.65 25.56
CA GLY A 757 -23.54 22.01 24.18
C GLY A 757 -22.76 23.27 23.81
N SER A 758 -21.92 23.15 22.78
CA SER A 758 -21.48 24.30 22.01
C SER A 758 -22.70 24.90 21.34
N LYS A 759 -22.96 26.18 21.61
CA LYS A 759 -23.56 27.05 20.61
C LYS A 759 -22.62 27.24 19.44
#